data_AF-A0A8J8FHV9-F1
#
_entry.id   AF-A0A8J8FHV9-F1
#
_cell.length_a   1.000
_cell.length_b   1.000
_cell.length_c   1.000
_cell.angle_alpha   90.00
_cell.angle_beta   90.00
_cell.angle_gamma   90.00
#
_symmetry.space_group_name_H-M   'P 1'
#
loop_
_entity.id
_entity.type
_entity.pdbx_description
1 polymer ?
#
loop_
_entity_poly.entity_id
_entity_poly.type
_entity_poly.pdbx_seq_one_letter_code
_entity_poly.pdbx_strand_id
1 'polypeptide(L)'
;MKKKFTLLVAIFALALLRVNATTYTVTNVNNAGAGSLRQAIDNANNNAGADVIDFSNTLANQTITIISPFLVITSDLTISGSGAPNLTISGGNASRIFWIQNGTITIQNLTLADGYAKGGDGSGGGMGAGGAIFMHEGRQDPGNNNNLLSGSIDLRLVNVILKNNRAIGGSGGGASLGGGGLGGSGGGGGGGGGVLGNGDGAGGSVTNASGSTAGANGGIAIFGNGGVYGGGVGGVGADIPGFGGGGGIYGDVGGFGSFGGGGAFTPLRSFGYGGFGGGGGGGEGFGGFGGGGGAGGFGGIGGFSGFGGAGSSSVGGGGAGFGGAIFVTSGKLTLQGVTFDGNTATGGTGANNGKGYGGALFIFNKADNGNYVAPGTTNDPSVVGCGVTYINNSAADDPNSATNNDDLYGVIVYCATCITNPVVTNNADAGPGSLRQAILDACPGSTITFAGGITGKIILTSGQHLVINKNLTINGPGAGLLDVEAVPEPKKTRRVFWVENVTATIRNLTISGGYNEAYQNYDEPIIDGAGIYNKGQLTLEGCVIADNQIWGCCLNYGKGAGIFNSGILTVRNTHIKDNKCTFESDQLESSAYGGGIANMGGTMYMENSTVSGNYGLPGGGMYNTGTAIITGSTFNDNPTGAIMNLGDAILRLTNSTISGNGNYGYDGGGLFLGGQGEVVINFCTITRNFGGIYNERSVETGTPQGTFTIQNSILAGNIGPDDEYGGGSTGDYYFPRQPYFPPSGYANLNSLGNNIFGNVNAPLNWTFNGPGDQVGSTASPINPQLGLLADNGGNTKTHALLTGSPALNAGNNALAPANDQRGVVRLLTVANPADMGAYEYVAPSGATASVLSVNGTSSICKGATANLVVTITGGTAPYTVVYSDGTNSFSVPGYISGTDIPVSPTINTTYSLISVTDANLTAGTGNSGTPTITVTDPPTWYLDADGDGYYVSSTQACTSPGIGYSLTGLPGDCNDNPIGGAAINPGATEVCDGIDNNCNGQTDEGFTDTDSDAIADCVDTDDDADGTPDVDDCAPLDNSKWRNGNFYTDADGDGYNRTDIYGNDIKEEICYGATIPTGYSLTTNGPECNDNDASINPGATEVCDGIDNNCDGQVDEGFPLITYYFDVDGDGYGSANNPVQARCFQPQNTVINNLDCDDQNASVHPGAPELCDGLDNDCDGG
;
A
#
# COMPACT_ATOMS: atom_id res chain seq x y z
N MET A 1 -51.71 -23.89 -11.13
CA MET A 1 -51.37 -22.46 -10.95
C MET A 1 -51.44 -21.97 -9.50
N LYS A 2 -52.48 -22.25 -8.68
CA LYS A 2 -52.51 -21.74 -7.29
C LYS A 2 -51.49 -22.34 -6.31
N LYS A 3 -51.06 -23.61 -6.46
CA LYS A 3 -50.03 -24.22 -5.59
C LYS A 3 -48.58 -23.82 -5.90
N LYS A 4 -48.28 -23.38 -7.14
CA LYS A 4 -46.96 -22.81 -7.49
C LYS A 4 -46.83 -21.34 -7.09
N PHE A 5 -47.95 -20.62 -6.98
CA PHE A 5 -47.94 -19.20 -6.58
C PHE A 5 -47.65 -19.01 -5.08
N THR A 6 -48.08 -19.93 -4.21
CA THR A 6 -47.78 -19.86 -2.77
C THR A 6 -46.32 -20.23 -2.46
N LEU A 7 -45.70 -21.09 -3.27
CA LEU A 7 -44.28 -21.42 -3.12
C LEU A 7 -43.36 -20.36 -3.72
N LEU A 8 -43.76 -19.70 -4.83
CA LEU A 8 -42.98 -18.63 -5.43
C LEU A 8 -42.98 -17.34 -4.58
N VAL A 9 -44.08 -17.03 -3.89
CA VAL A 9 -44.14 -15.90 -2.94
C VAL A 9 -43.34 -16.18 -1.66
N ALA A 10 -43.26 -17.44 -1.22
CA ALA A 10 -42.41 -17.83 -0.09
C ALA A 10 -40.91 -17.84 -0.44
N ILE A 11 -40.54 -18.15 -1.69
CA ILE A 11 -39.15 -18.16 -2.15
C ILE A 11 -38.67 -16.75 -2.54
N PHE A 12 -39.54 -15.89 -3.10
CA PHE A 12 -39.21 -14.47 -3.30
C PHE A 12 -39.09 -13.68 -1.98
N ALA A 13 -39.78 -14.12 -0.91
CA ALA A 13 -39.60 -13.55 0.42
C ALA A 13 -38.30 -14.00 1.11
N LEU A 14 -37.73 -15.15 0.73
CA LEU A 14 -36.48 -15.67 1.34
C LEU A 14 -35.21 -15.17 0.62
N ALA A 15 -35.28 -14.82 -0.66
CA ALA A 15 -34.11 -14.33 -1.43
C ALA A 15 -33.93 -12.79 -1.40
N LEU A 16 -34.84 -12.06 -0.75
CA LEU A 16 -34.76 -10.61 -0.50
C LEU A 16 -34.38 -10.27 0.96
N LEU A 17 -34.11 -11.27 1.80
CA LEU A 17 -33.47 -11.07 3.10
C LEU A 17 -31.95 -11.09 2.91
N ARG A 18 -31.42 -10.08 2.19
CA ARG A 18 -30.23 -9.45 2.77
C ARG A 18 -30.76 -8.81 4.03
N VAL A 19 -30.44 -9.36 5.19
CA VAL A 19 -30.68 -8.62 6.42
C VAL A 19 -29.81 -7.38 6.27
N ASN A 20 -30.42 -6.25 5.87
CA ASN A 20 -29.73 -4.97 5.95
C ASN A 20 -29.18 -4.89 7.35
N ALA A 21 -27.88 -4.58 7.48
CA ALA A 21 -27.27 -4.36 8.77
C ALA A 21 -28.16 -3.42 9.58
N THR A 22 -28.76 -3.91 10.67
CA THR A 22 -29.64 -3.08 11.46
C THR A 22 -28.75 -2.08 12.18
N THR A 23 -28.98 -0.79 11.95
CA THR A 23 -28.24 0.26 12.64
C THR A 23 -28.96 0.64 13.93
N TYR A 24 -28.32 0.40 15.07
CA TYR A 24 -28.79 0.82 16.39
C TYR A 24 -28.04 2.07 16.82
N THR A 25 -28.73 3.21 16.92
CA THR A 25 -28.11 4.46 17.38
C THR A 25 -28.20 4.59 18.90
N VAL A 26 -27.05 4.71 19.55
CA VAL A 26 -26.94 5.05 20.98
C VAL A 26 -27.12 6.56 21.14
N THR A 27 -28.02 6.96 22.04
CA THR A 27 -28.45 8.36 22.19
C THR A 27 -28.23 8.93 23.59
N ASN A 28 -27.85 8.11 24.56
CA ASN A 28 -27.58 8.55 25.92
C ASN A 28 -26.46 7.72 26.58
N VAL A 29 -25.95 8.23 27.71
CA VAL A 29 -24.85 7.63 28.49
C VAL A 29 -25.32 6.65 29.58
N ASN A 30 -26.61 6.30 29.61
CA ASN A 30 -27.13 5.42 30.63
C ASN A 30 -26.58 4.00 30.47
N ASN A 31 -26.32 3.31 31.59
CA ASN A 31 -25.83 1.92 31.58
C ASN A 31 -26.82 0.93 30.95
N ALA A 32 -28.13 1.21 31.02
CA ALA A 32 -29.19 0.36 30.52
C ALA A 32 -30.45 1.18 30.15
N GLY A 33 -31.39 0.55 29.46
CA GLY A 33 -32.65 1.15 29.03
C GLY A 33 -32.60 1.73 27.62
N ALA A 34 -33.72 2.32 27.18
CA ALA A 34 -33.87 2.80 25.81
C ALA A 34 -32.77 3.81 25.43
N GLY A 35 -32.15 3.61 24.27
CA GLY A 35 -31.07 4.46 23.75
C GLY A 35 -29.70 4.26 24.38
N SER A 36 -29.53 3.28 25.29
CA SER A 36 -28.23 2.91 25.86
C SER A 36 -27.43 1.97 24.95
N LEU A 37 -26.11 1.93 25.13
CA LEU A 37 -25.22 0.99 24.45
C LEU A 37 -25.56 -0.47 24.74
N ARG A 38 -25.94 -0.78 25.99
CA ARG A 38 -26.33 -2.14 26.38
C ARG A 38 -27.55 -2.64 25.61
N GLN A 39 -28.58 -1.81 25.52
CA GLN A 39 -29.77 -2.14 24.73
C GLN A 39 -29.43 -2.34 23.24
N ALA A 40 -28.52 -1.53 22.69
CA ALA A 40 -28.11 -1.66 21.29
C ALA A 40 -27.39 -3.00 21.03
N ILE A 41 -26.49 -3.41 21.92
CA ILE A 41 -25.79 -4.70 21.83
C ILE A 41 -26.76 -5.86 22.03
N ASP A 42 -27.66 -5.78 23.02
CA ASP A 42 -28.67 -6.82 23.23
C ASP A 42 -29.56 -7.00 22.00
N ASN A 43 -29.94 -5.90 21.34
CA ASN A 43 -30.71 -5.97 20.11
C ASN A 43 -29.91 -6.61 18.96
N ALA A 44 -28.64 -6.22 18.79
CA ALA A 44 -27.76 -6.77 17.76
C ALA A 44 -27.45 -8.26 17.97
N ASN A 45 -27.25 -8.71 19.21
CA ASN A 45 -27.07 -10.12 19.52
C ASN A 45 -28.31 -10.97 19.19
N ASN A 46 -29.51 -10.38 19.28
CA ASN A 46 -30.78 -11.04 19.00
C ASN A 46 -31.22 -10.94 17.52
N ASN A 47 -30.50 -10.16 16.71
CA ASN A 47 -30.76 -10.01 15.30
C ASN A 47 -29.73 -10.81 14.46
N ALA A 48 -30.19 -11.42 13.37
CA ALA A 48 -29.34 -12.26 12.54
C ALA A 48 -28.63 -11.44 11.46
N GLY A 49 -27.32 -11.60 11.31
CA GLY A 49 -26.51 -10.87 10.32
C GLY A 49 -25.56 -9.85 10.96
N ALA A 50 -24.78 -9.16 10.12
CA ALA A 50 -23.80 -8.16 10.57
C ALA A 50 -24.50 -6.83 10.88
N ASP A 51 -24.63 -6.50 12.17
CA ASP A 51 -25.29 -5.27 12.62
C ASP A 51 -24.32 -4.11 12.86
N VAL A 52 -24.86 -2.89 12.96
CA VAL A 52 -24.07 -1.67 13.23
C VAL A 52 -24.60 -0.97 14.46
N ILE A 53 -23.71 -0.57 15.36
CA ILE A 53 -23.98 0.35 16.46
C ILE A 53 -23.24 1.64 16.16
N ASP A 54 -23.98 2.74 16.09
CA ASP A 54 -23.45 4.08 15.90
C ASP A 54 -23.86 4.97 17.08
N PHE A 55 -23.15 6.07 17.29
CA PHE A 55 -23.39 6.99 18.40
C PHE A 55 -23.91 8.32 17.87
N SER A 56 -24.98 8.82 18.49
CA SER A 56 -25.46 10.16 18.22
C SER A 56 -24.36 11.19 18.51
N ASN A 57 -24.25 12.21 17.67
CA ASN A 57 -23.30 13.31 17.84
C ASN A 57 -23.44 14.06 19.18
N THR A 58 -24.57 13.94 19.86
CA THR A 58 -24.79 14.48 21.21
C THR A 58 -23.89 13.82 22.26
N LEU A 59 -23.31 12.66 21.95
CA LEU A 59 -22.39 11.92 22.82
C LEU A 59 -20.92 12.28 22.59
N ALA A 60 -20.61 13.25 21.72
CA ALA A 60 -19.23 13.70 21.52
C ALA A 60 -18.61 14.19 22.85
N ASN A 61 -17.39 13.73 23.14
CA ASN A 61 -16.65 14.00 24.38
C ASN A 61 -17.33 13.48 25.67
N GLN A 62 -18.33 12.60 25.57
CA GLN A 62 -18.98 12.02 26.74
C GLN A 62 -18.32 10.69 27.16
N THR A 63 -18.63 10.25 28.38
CA THR A 63 -18.26 8.92 28.89
C THR A 63 -19.50 8.08 29.16
N ILE A 64 -19.61 6.91 28.53
CA ILE A 64 -20.61 5.89 28.85
C ILE A 64 -20.00 4.95 29.88
N THR A 65 -20.49 4.97 31.12
CA THR A 65 -19.98 4.09 32.18
C THR A 65 -20.78 2.80 32.24
N ILE A 66 -20.09 1.68 32.05
CA ILE A 66 -20.64 0.33 32.14
C ILE A 66 -20.60 -0.11 33.59
N ILE A 67 -21.78 -0.19 34.20
CA ILE A 67 -21.98 -0.74 35.55
C ILE A 67 -22.37 -2.20 35.37
N SER A 68 -21.69 -3.08 36.10
CA SER A 68 -21.88 -4.55 36.13
C SER A 68 -23.32 -5.00 35.79
N PRO A 69 -23.50 -6.01 34.91
CA PRO A 69 -22.47 -6.82 34.25
C PRO A 69 -21.80 -6.10 33.07
N PHE A 70 -20.66 -6.59 32.61
CA PHE A 70 -20.02 -6.18 31.34
C PHE A 70 -20.94 -6.44 30.13
N LEU A 71 -20.54 -5.99 28.93
CA LEU A 71 -21.28 -6.16 27.68
C LEU A 71 -20.80 -7.42 26.96
N VAL A 72 -21.73 -8.30 26.54
CA VAL A 72 -21.39 -9.55 25.85
C VAL A 72 -21.73 -9.42 24.36
N ILE A 73 -20.83 -9.82 23.47
CA ILE A 73 -21.05 -9.82 22.02
C ILE A 73 -20.94 -11.25 21.49
N THR A 74 -21.99 -11.70 20.81
CA THR A 74 -22.16 -13.09 20.34
C THR A 74 -22.46 -13.21 18.84
N SER A 75 -22.56 -12.08 18.13
CA SER A 75 -22.88 -11.99 16.70
C SER A 75 -21.95 -11.04 15.95
N ASP A 76 -22.04 -11.04 14.62
CA ASP A 76 -21.32 -10.11 13.75
C ASP A 76 -21.76 -8.67 14.04
N LEU A 77 -20.82 -7.79 14.36
CA LEU A 77 -21.13 -6.47 14.90
C LEU A 77 -20.08 -5.41 14.59
N THR A 78 -20.50 -4.27 14.07
CA THR A 78 -19.65 -3.07 13.97
C THR A 78 -20.07 -2.03 15.00
N ILE A 79 -19.17 -1.62 15.89
CA ILE A 79 -19.37 -0.50 16.83
C ILE A 79 -18.51 0.68 16.36
N SER A 80 -19.13 1.76 15.90
CA SER A 80 -18.44 2.89 15.28
C SER A 80 -18.63 4.19 16.06
N GLY A 81 -17.55 4.73 16.63
CA GLY A 81 -17.53 6.04 17.29
C GLY A 81 -17.53 7.25 16.35
N SER A 82 -17.53 7.04 15.03
CA SER A 82 -17.45 8.13 14.03
C SER A 82 -18.56 9.18 14.16
N GLY A 83 -19.75 8.79 14.63
CA GLY A 83 -20.85 9.72 14.90
C GLY A 83 -20.64 10.62 16.12
N ALA A 84 -19.76 10.26 17.06
CA ALA A 84 -19.52 10.95 18.33
C ALA A 84 -18.01 11.07 18.65
N PRO A 85 -17.32 12.11 18.16
CA PRO A 85 -15.89 12.29 18.38
C PRO A 85 -15.49 12.30 19.86
N ASN A 86 -14.35 11.68 20.19
CA ASN A 86 -13.79 11.57 21.54
C ASN A 86 -14.70 10.87 22.58
N LEU A 87 -15.63 10.02 22.14
CA LEU A 87 -16.44 9.21 23.04
C LEU A 87 -15.58 8.19 23.80
N THR A 88 -15.83 8.08 25.11
CA THR A 88 -15.24 7.05 25.98
C THR A 88 -16.30 6.06 26.45
N ILE A 89 -16.02 4.76 26.35
CA ILE A 89 -16.77 3.71 27.03
C ILE A 89 -15.89 3.25 28.18
N SER A 90 -16.36 3.46 29.41
CA SER A 90 -15.58 3.21 30.62
C SER A 90 -16.14 2.04 31.42
N GLY A 91 -15.27 1.17 31.93
CA GLY A 91 -15.62 0.15 32.93
C GLY A 91 -15.79 0.71 34.34
N GLY A 92 -15.58 2.02 34.53
CA GLY A 92 -15.78 2.73 35.79
C GLY A 92 -14.90 2.24 36.92
N ASN A 93 -13.74 1.62 36.63
CA ASN A 93 -12.85 0.97 37.59
C ASN A 93 -13.49 -0.19 38.36
N ALA A 94 -14.62 -0.71 37.89
CA ALA A 94 -15.43 -1.69 38.63
C ALA A 94 -15.87 -2.88 37.78
N SER A 95 -15.92 -2.74 36.46
CA SER A 95 -16.38 -3.78 35.55
C SER A 95 -15.44 -3.91 34.36
N ARG A 96 -15.38 -5.13 33.82
CA ARG A 96 -14.93 -5.33 32.45
C ARG A 96 -15.86 -4.58 31.49
N ILE A 97 -15.37 -4.20 30.31
CA ILE A 97 -16.21 -3.55 29.30
C ILE A 97 -16.87 -4.60 28.41
N PHE A 98 -16.08 -5.41 27.69
CA PHE A 98 -16.57 -6.38 26.70
C PHE A 98 -16.13 -7.81 27.00
N TRP A 99 -17.02 -8.76 26.76
CA TRP A 99 -16.69 -10.16 26.51
C TRP A 99 -17.14 -10.54 25.10
N ILE A 100 -16.18 -10.93 24.26
CA ILE A 100 -16.40 -11.38 22.89
C ILE A 100 -16.44 -12.91 22.88
N GLN A 101 -17.58 -13.47 22.45
CA GLN A 101 -17.79 -14.91 22.38
C GLN A 101 -17.82 -15.45 20.96
N ASN A 102 -18.31 -14.69 19.98
CA ASN A 102 -18.37 -15.14 18.59
C ASN A 102 -18.63 -13.98 17.64
N GLY A 103 -18.32 -14.17 16.35
CA GLY A 103 -18.67 -13.27 15.25
C GLY A 103 -17.46 -12.57 14.63
N THR A 104 -17.74 -11.83 13.55
CA THR A 104 -16.83 -10.85 12.93
C THR A 104 -17.17 -9.46 13.48
N ILE A 105 -16.29 -8.93 14.32
CA ILE A 105 -16.53 -7.70 15.09
C ILE A 105 -15.57 -6.61 14.65
N THR A 106 -16.06 -5.39 14.42
CA THR A 106 -15.21 -4.20 14.27
C THR A 106 -15.57 -3.17 15.34
N ILE A 107 -14.60 -2.72 16.14
CA ILE A 107 -14.76 -1.58 17.06
C ILE A 107 -13.83 -0.47 16.59
N GLN A 108 -14.36 0.73 16.39
CA GLN A 108 -13.57 1.81 15.79
C GLN A 108 -13.84 3.21 16.34
N ASN A 109 -12.81 4.07 16.28
CA ASN A 109 -12.87 5.52 16.52
C ASN A 109 -13.43 5.93 17.90
N LEU A 110 -13.00 5.26 18.97
CA LEU A 110 -13.44 5.57 20.35
C LEU A 110 -12.38 5.18 21.39
N THR A 111 -12.60 5.56 22.65
CA THR A 111 -11.75 5.18 23.79
C THR A 111 -12.44 4.11 24.65
N LEU A 112 -11.72 3.05 25.03
CA LEU A 112 -12.11 2.06 26.03
C LEU A 112 -11.28 2.25 27.29
N ALA A 113 -11.90 2.75 28.35
CA ALA A 113 -11.18 3.22 29.54
C ALA A 113 -11.58 2.52 30.84
N ASP A 114 -10.67 2.51 31.80
CA ASP A 114 -10.94 2.13 33.21
C ASP A 114 -11.67 0.78 33.38
N GLY A 115 -11.46 -0.14 32.45
CA GLY A 115 -11.92 -1.51 32.52
C GLY A 115 -11.23 -2.24 33.67
N TYR A 116 -11.96 -3.08 34.40
CA TYR A 116 -11.44 -3.73 35.61
C TYR A 116 -11.84 -5.20 35.68
N ALA A 117 -10.84 -6.08 35.79
CA ALA A 117 -11.02 -7.52 35.98
C ALA A 117 -10.16 -8.01 37.15
N LYS A 118 -10.78 -8.46 38.26
CA LYS A 118 -10.06 -9.07 39.39
C LYS A 118 -10.45 -10.53 39.58
N GLY A 119 -9.48 -11.41 39.77
CA GLY A 119 -9.68 -12.80 40.19
C GLY A 119 -10.23 -12.91 41.61
N GLY A 120 -10.89 -14.04 41.91
CA GLY A 120 -11.52 -14.24 43.21
C GLY A 120 -10.50 -14.49 44.32
N ASP A 121 -10.74 -13.91 45.49
CA ASP A 121 -9.93 -14.17 46.69
C ASP A 121 -10.34 -15.54 47.30
N GLY A 122 -9.38 -16.34 47.75
CA GLY A 122 -9.66 -17.71 48.23
C GLY A 122 -8.48 -18.37 48.96
N SER A 123 -8.54 -19.69 49.12
CA SER A 123 -7.43 -20.45 49.73
C SER A 123 -6.23 -20.51 48.77
N GLY A 124 -6.49 -20.50 47.46
CA GLY A 124 -5.58 -20.05 46.41
C GLY A 124 -6.29 -18.97 45.57
N GLY A 125 -5.56 -17.93 45.18
CA GLY A 125 -6.10 -16.80 44.43
C GLY A 125 -6.47 -17.14 42.98
N GLY A 126 -7.56 -16.55 42.49
CA GLY A 126 -8.06 -16.75 41.12
C GLY A 126 -7.45 -15.80 40.08
N MET A 127 -7.71 -16.07 38.80
CA MET A 127 -7.19 -15.30 37.67
C MET A 127 -7.97 -13.99 37.42
N GLY A 128 -7.27 -12.87 37.20
CA GLY A 128 -7.81 -11.65 36.60
C GLY A 128 -7.36 -11.52 35.14
N ALA A 129 -8.27 -11.26 34.22
CA ALA A 129 -7.95 -11.25 32.78
C ALA A 129 -8.74 -10.21 31.98
N GLY A 130 -8.08 -9.42 31.13
CA GLY A 130 -8.72 -8.54 30.15
C GLY A 130 -9.63 -7.49 30.78
N GLY A 131 -9.06 -6.39 31.28
CA GLY A 131 -9.83 -5.33 31.93
C GLY A 131 -10.82 -4.63 30.99
N ALA A 132 -10.44 -4.37 29.74
CA ALA A 132 -11.36 -3.86 28.73
C ALA A 132 -12.07 -5.00 28.00
N ILE A 133 -11.31 -5.90 27.37
CA ILE A 133 -11.82 -6.92 26.45
C ILE A 133 -11.33 -8.30 26.88
N PHE A 134 -12.26 -9.23 26.99
CA PHE A 134 -11.99 -10.66 27.16
C PHE A 134 -12.50 -11.40 25.91
N MET A 135 -11.58 -12.00 25.14
CA MET A 135 -11.90 -12.75 23.91
C MET A 135 -11.86 -14.25 24.19
N HIS A 136 -13.03 -14.89 24.25
CA HIS A 136 -13.15 -16.31 24.57
C HIS A 136 -14.50 -16.90 24.11
N GLU A 137 -14.47 -18.01 23.35
CA GLU A 137 -15.64 -18.62 22.67
C GLU A 137 -16.78 -19.08 23.59
N GLY A 138 -16.48 -19.58 24.79
CA GLY A 138 -17.44 -19.58 25.90
C GLY A 138 -18.61 -20.56 25.83
N ARG A 139 -18.59 -21.61 24.98
CA ARG A 139 -19.68 -22.61 24.93
C ARG A 139 -19.19 -24.06 24.99
N GLN A 140 -19.55 -24.77 26.06
CA GLN A 140 -19.49 -26.22 26.15
C GLN A 140 -20.92 -26.77 26.24
N ASP A 141 -21.32 -27.59 25.28
CA ASP A 141 -22.65 -28.22 25.27
C ASP A 141 -22.72 -29.27 26.41
N PRO A 142 -23.65 -29.18 27.39
CA PRO A 142 -23.65 -30.04 28.57
C PRO A 142 -23.96 -31.53 28.31
N GLY A 143 -24.07 -31.95 27.05
CA GLY A 143 -24.47 -33.31 26.69
C GLY A 143 -23.81 -33.91 25.44
N ASN A 144 -22.83 -33.24 24.84
CA ASN A 144 -22.17 -33.74 23.63
C ASN A 144 -20.69 -33.36 23.60
N ASN A 145 -19.84 -34.35 23.83
CA ASN A 145 -18.38 -34.24 23.76
C ASN A 145 -17.82 -34.10 22.33
N ASN A 146 -18.68 -34.11 21.30
CA ASN A 146 -18.27 -34.24 19.91
C ASN A 146 -18.79 -33.11 18.98
N ASN A 147 -19.39 -32.03 19.51
CA ASN A 147 -19.83 -30.90 18.68
C ASN A 147 -19.52 -29.56 19.33
N LEU A 148 -18.23 -29.22 19.38
CA LEU A 148 -17.80 -27.84 19.53
C LEU A 148 -18.20 -27.11 18.23
N LEU A 149 -19.28 -26.31 18.29
CA LEU A 149 -19.43 -25.24 17.31
C LEU A 149 -18.22 -24.32 17.54
N SER A 150 -17.20 -24.44 16.69
CA SER A 150 -16.03 -23.56 16.71
C SER A 150 -16.51 -22.12 16.67
N GLY A 151 -16.30 -21.36 17.74
CA GLY A 151 -16.54 -19.92 17.69
C GLY A 151 -15.48 -19.32 16.79
N SER A 152 -15.89 -18.60 15.75
CA SER A 152 -14.96 -17.90 14.84
C SER A 152 -14.93 -16.44 15.26
N ILE A 153 -14.23 -16.14 16.35
CA ILE A 153 -13.99 -14.75 16.74
C ILE A 153 -13.01 -14.14 15.73
N ASP A 154 -13.44 -13.12 14.98
CA ASP A 154 -12.55 -12.21 14.23
C ASP A 154 -12.82 -10.78 14.71
N LEU A 155 -11.99 -10.29 15.64
CA LEU A 155 -12.10 -8.94 16.19
C LEU A 155 -11.12 -7.99 15.51
N ARG A 156 -11.63 -6.87 14.99
CA ARG A 156 -10.83 -5.78 14.45
C ARG A 156 -11.02 -4.50 15.26
N LEU A 157 -9.92 -3.94 15.77
CA LEU A 157 -9.89 -2.63 16.43
C LEU A 157 -9.25 -1.61 15.48
N VAL A 158 -9.94 -0.50 15.21
CA VAL A 158 -9.47 0.54 14.28
C VAL A 158 -9.50 1.91 14.95
N ASN A 159 -8.34 2.55 15.14
CA ASN A 159 -8.21 3.86 15.80
C ASN A 159 -8.88 3.87 17.20
N VAL A 160 -8.61 2.84 18.01
CA VAL A 160 -9.13 2.69 19.37
C VAL A 160 -8.04 3.00 20.38
N ILE A 161 -8.39 3.76 21.42
CA ILE A 161 -7.50 4.00 22.56
C ILE A 161 -7.96 3.11 23.71
N LEU A 162 -7.10 2.24 24.22
CA LEU A 162 -7.34 1.46 25.44
C LEU A 162 -6.58 2.10 26.60
N LYS A 163 -7.31 2.68 27.54
CA LYS A 163 -6.74 3.55 28.57
C LYS A 163 -7.01 3.07 30.00
N ASN A 164 -5.99 2.98 30.84
CA ASN A 164 -6.12 2.69 32.28
C ASN A 164 -6.90 1.39 32.62
N ASN A 165 -6.88 0.39 31.75
CA ASN A 165 -7.57 -0.87 32.00
C ASN A 165 -6.70 -1.80 32.86
N ARG A 166 -7.32 -2.57 33.75
CA ARG A 166 -6.62 -3.32 34.81
C ARG A 166 -7.06 -4.78 34.90
N ALA A 167 -6.10 -5.68 34.97
CA ALA A 167 -6.29 -7.09 35.28
C ALA A 167 -5.51 -7.48 36.55
N ILE A 168 -6.20 -7.97 37.58
CA ILE A 168 -5.63 -8.20 38.92
C ILE A 168 -5.89 -9.65 39.38
N GLY A 169 -4.87 -10.39 39.77
CA GLY A 169 -5.04 -11.69 40.40
C GLY A 169 -5.72 -11.61 41.78
N GLY A 170 -6.47 -12.65 42.15
CA GLY A 170 -7.08 -12.77 43.48
C GLY A 170 -6.05 -13.11 44.56
N SER A 171 -6.35 -12.78 45.81
CA SER A 171 -5.49 -13.06 46.95
C SER A 171 -5.68 -14.49 47.51
N GLY A 172 -4.59 -15.14 47.94
CA GLY A 172 -4.57 -16.39 48.70
C GLY A 172 -4.35 -16.13 50.20
N GLY A 173 -5.13 -16.74 51.10
CA GLY A 173 -4.98 -16.40 52.53
C GLY A 173 -5.76 -17.15 53.62
N GLY A 174 -6.26 -18.37 53.38
CA GLY A 174 -7.05 -19.09 54.39
C GLY A 174 -6.62 -20.54 54.63
N ALA A 175 -6.72 -21.01 55.88
CA ALA A 175 -6.62 -22.43 56.26
C ALA A 175 -7.87 -23.26 55.85
N SER A 176 -8.76 -22.68 55.05
CA SER A 176 -9.99 -23.29 54.54
C SER A 176 -9.75 -24.07 53.25
N LEU A 177 -10.65 -25.01 52.93
CA LEU A 177 -10.62 -25.79 51.70
C LEU A 177 -11.48 -25.07 50.62
N GLY A 178 -10.86 -24.60 49.53
CA GLY A 178 -11.56 -24.04 48.37
C GLY A 178 -10.73 -23.02 47.58
N GLY A 179 -10.64 -23.18 46.25
CA GLY A 179 -9.95 -22.26 45.34
C GLY A 179 -10.78 -21.02 44.97
N GLY A 180 -10.09 -19.91 44.67
CA GLY A 180 -10.68 -18.70 44.11
C GLY A 180 -11.01 -18.88 42.63
N GLY A 181 -12.25 -18.59 42.24
CA GLY A 181 -12.71 -18.61 40.85
C GLY A 181 -12.30 -17.35 40.07
N LEU A 182 -12.72 -17.29 38.81
CA LEU A 182 -12.52 -16.14 37.90
C LEU A 182 -13.52 -15.01 38.25
N GLY A 183 -13.33 -14.38 39.41
CA GLY A 183 -14.08 -13.20 39.89
C GLY A 183 -14.91 -13.43 41.16
N GLY A 184 -14.80 -12.51 42.13
CA GLY A 184 -15.60 -12.46 43.37
C GLY A 184 -14.85 -12.90 44.64
N SER A 185 -15.03 -12.17 45.75
CA SER A 185 -14.45 -12.50 47.07
C SER A 185 -15.34 -13.52 47.79
N GLY A 186 -14.85 -14.75 47.98
CA GLY A 186 -15.52 -15.73 48.86
C GLY A 186 -15.13 -15.47 50.30
N GLY A 187 -16.07 -14.97 51.11
CA GLY A 187 -15.89 -14.92 52.57
C GLY A 187 -15.60 -16.32 53.12
N GLY A 188 -14.70 -16.42 54.09
CA GLY A 188 -14.26 -17.68 54.69
C GLY A 188 -15.41 -18.50 55.27
N GLY A 189 -15.97 -19.39 54.47
CA GLY A 189 -17.08 -20.24 54.86
C GLY A 189 -17.95 -20.65 53.69
N GLY A 190 -17.44 -21.56 52.84
CA GLY A 190 -18.25 -22.38 51.91
C GLY A 190 -19.08 -21.60 50.89
N GLY A 191 -18.47 -21.28 49.74
CA GLY A 191 -19.18 -20.81 48.55
C GLY A 191 -18.29 -19.89 47.74
N GLY A 192 -17.76 -20.38 46.62
CA GLY A 192 -17.06 -19.54 45.66
C GLY A 192 -17.97 -18.42 45.19
N GLY A 193 -17.52 -17.17 45.30
CA GLY A 193 -18.17 -16.04 44.66
C GLY A 193 -18.17 -16.29 43.15
N GLY A 194 -19.35 -16.24 42.53
CA GLY A 194 -19.43 -16.12 41.08
C GLY A 194 -18.90 -14.77 40.64
N VAL A 195 -18.63 -14.66 39.34
CA VAL A 195 -17.95 -13.57 38.61
C VAL A 195 -18.34 -12.14 38.98
N LEU A 196 -19.44 -11.90 39.72
CA LEU A 196 -19.97 -10.58 40.04
C LEU A 196 -20.59 -10.53 41.45
N GLY A 197 -19.81 -10.25 42.51
CA GLY A 197 -20.36 -9.81 43.80
C GLY A 197 -19.45 -9.90 45.04
N ASN A 198 -19.44 -8.84 45.84
CA ASN A 198 -18.83 -8.74 47.18
C ASN A 198 -19.85 -9.22 48.24
N GLY A 199 -19.50 -10.20 49.08
CA GLY A 199 -20.03 -10.34 50.46
C GLY A 199 -21.22 -11.29 50.73
N ASP A 200 -20.91 -12.32 51.53
CA ASP A 200 -21.69 -13.10 52.50
C ASP A 200 -23.06 -13.72 52.14
N GLY A 201 -23.03 -15.04 51.88
CA GLY A 201 -24.16 -15.94 52.07
C GLY A 201 -25.10 -16.08 50.87
N ALA A 202 -25.14 -17.29 50.30
CA ALA A 202 -26.16 -17.79 49.37
C ALA A 202 -26.34 -17.00 48.03
N GLY A 203 -25.60 -17.44 47.01
CA GLY A 203 -26.04 -17.48 45.61
C GLY A 203 -26.51 -16.17 44.96
N GLY A 204 -25.59 -15.34 44.50
CA GLY A 204 -25.88 -14.17 43.66
C GLY A 204 -26.27 -14.56 42.23
N SER A 205 -27.52 -14.29 41.85
CA SER A 205 -28.06 -14.33 40.49
C SER A 205 -27.85 -12.98 39.79
N VAL A 206 -27.55 -12.98 38.48
CA VAL A 206 -27.32 -11.78 37.64
C VAL A 206 -28.62 -11.01 37.34
N THR A 207 -29.76 -11.37 37.91
CA THR A 207 -31.01 -10.61 37.77
C THR A 207 -31.75 -10.48 39.08
N ASN A 208 -32.18 -9.25 39.38
CA ASN A 208 -33.07 -8.88 40.48
C ASN A 208 -34.35 -9.74 40.50
N ALA A 209 -34.37 -10.80 41.31
CA ALA A 209 -35.59 -11.51 41.69
C ALA A 209 -35.41 -12.04 43.11
N SER A 210 -36.04 -11.36 44.06
CA SER A 210 -36.18 -11.81 45.44
C SER A 210 -37.00 -13.12 45.49
N GLY A 211 -36.35 -14.26 45.70
CA GLY A 211 -37.05 -15.52 45.88
C GLY A 211 -36.10 -16.72 45.95
N SER A 212 -35.93 -17.26 47.15
CA SER A 212 -35.18 -18.49 47.40
C SER A 212 -35.96 -19.72 46.93
N THR A 213 -35.64 -20.25 45.75
CA THR A 213 -35.79 -21.68 45.40
C THR A 213 -34.85 -21.96 44.23
N ALA A 214 -34.25 -23.16 44.22
CA ALA A 214 -33.44 -23.66 43.11
C ALA A 214 -34.21 -23.49 41.79
N GLY A 215 -33.85 -22.45 41.03
CA GLY A 215 -34.64 -21.90 39.96
C GLY A 215 -33.98 -22.13 38.62
N ALA A 216 -34.64 -22.96 37.81
CA ALA A 216 -34.37 -23.27 36.42
C ALA A 216 -34.48 -22.05 35.47
N ASN A 217 -33.61 -21.06 35.64
CA ASN A 217 -33.10 -20.30 34.50
C ASN A 217 -31.79 -20.98 34.13
N GLY A 218 -31.63 -21.40 32.88
CA GLY A 218 -30.43 -22.04 32.35
C GLY A 218 -29.22 -21.16 32.56
N GLY A 219 -28.72 -21.18 33.79
CA GLY A 219 -27.70 -20.28 34.29
C GLY A 219 -26.55 -20.38 33.33
N ILE A 220 -26.04 -19.23 32.90
CA ILE A 220 -24.74 -19.16 32.26
C ILE A 220 -23.72 -19.50 33.36
N ALA A 221 -23.70 -20.79 33.70
CA ALA A 221 -22.72 -21.49 34.50
C ALA A 221 -21.54 -21.78 33.57
N ILE A 222 -20.99 -20.74 32.96
CA ILE A 222 -19.76 -20.87 32.19
C ILE A 222 -18.62 -21.05 33.21
N PHE A 223 -18.61 -20.26 34.29
CA PHE A 223 -17.68 -20.39 35.42
C PHE A 223 -18.30 -21.25 36.52
N GLY A 224 -18.01 -22.55 36.48
CA GLY A 224 -18.62 -23.59 37.32
C GLY A 224 -18.73 -23.23 38.80
N ASN A 225 -19.78 -23.74 39.46
CA ASN A 225 -19.91 -23.65 40.92
C ASN A 225 -18.78 -24.44 41.58
N GLY A 226 -18.12 -23.85 42.58
CA GLY A 226 -17.22 -24.59 43.46
C GLY A 226 -17.93 -25.81 44.07
N GLY A 227 -17.23 -26.95 44.14
CA GLY A 227 -17.80 -28.21 44.63
C GLY A 227 -18.46 -28.07 46.00
N VAL A 228 -19.64 -28.65 46.17
CA VAL A 228 -20.39 -28.67 47.43
C VAL A 228 -19.76 -29.68 48.40
N TYR A 229 -19.74 -29.35 49.69
CA TYR A 229 -19.43 -30.28 50.80
C TYR A 229 -20.33 -31.53 50.74
N GLY A 230 -19.88 -32.58 50.07
CA GLY A 230 -20.57 -33.86 49.98
C GLY A 230 -20.28 -34.73 51.20
N GLY A 231 -20.94 -34.46 52.33
CA GLY A 231 -21.08 -35.47 53.38
C GLY A 231 -22.06 -36.55 52.90
N GLY A 232 -21.56 -37.69 52.43
CA GLY A 232 -22.40 -38.85 52.10
C GLY A 232 -21.82 -39.72 51.00
N VAL A 233 -21.29 -40.88 51.40
CA VAL A 233 -20.91 -42.01 50.54
C VAL A 233 -21.97 -42.31 49.47
N GLY A 234 -21.55 -42.36 48.20
CA GLY A 234 -22.24 -43.14 47.16
C GLY A 234 -22.84 -42.41 45.95
N GLY A 235 -22.51 -41.15 45.67
CA GLY A 235 -22.94 -40.47 44.44
C GLY A 235 -21.78 -40.22 43.48
N VAL A 236 -21.72 -40.95 42.36
CA VAL A 236 -20.91 -40.58 41.19
C VAL A 236 -21.42 -39.24 40.65
N GLY A 237 -20.79 -38.14 41.07
CA GLY A 237 -21.03 -36.81 40.52
C GLY A 237 -20.44 -36.72 39.12
N ALA A 238 -21.25 -36.28 38.16
CA ALA A 238 -20.95 -36.32 36.73
C ALA A 238 -19.65 -35.59 36.34
N ASP A 239 -18.89 -36.24 35.45
CA ASP A 239 -17.77 -35.72 34.65
C ASP A 239 -18.21 -34.55 33.74
N ILE A 240 -18.56 -33.40 34.30
CA ILE A 240 -18.86 -32.19 33.52
C ILE A 240 -17.64 -31.26 33.60
N PRO A 241 -16.82 -31.14 32.54
CA PRO A 241 -15.84 -30.08 32.44
C PRO A 241 -16.61 -28.76 32.35
N GLY A 242 -16.42 -27.86 33.31
CA GLY A 242 -16.93 -26.49 33.29
C GLY A 242 -15.86 -25.56 33.86
N PHE A 243 -15.93 -24.24 33.66
CA PHE A 243 -14.80 -23.33 33.97
C PHE A 243 -14.49 -23.16 35.48
N GLY A 244 -15.12 -23.92 36.37
CA GLY A 244 -14.85 -23.90 37.81
C GLY A 244 -14.77 -25.32 38.37
N GLY A 245 -13.57 -25.91 38.40
CA GLY A 245 -13.31 -27.19 39.05
C GLY A 245 -12.75 -26.98 40.46
N GLY A 246 -13.60 -27.05 41.48
CA GLY A 246 -13.15 -27.22 42.87
C GLY A 246 -12.93 -28.71 43.17
N GLY A 247 -11.77 -29.07 43.71
CA GLY A 247 -11.47 -30.44 44.15
C GLY A 247 -12.44 -30.93 45.24
N GLY A 248 -12.98 -32.13 45.08
CA GLY A 248 -13.76 -32.82 46.11
C GLY A 248 -12.87 -33.54 47.14
N ILE A 249 -13.36 -33.69 48.37
CA ILE A 249 -12.57 -34.19 49.52
C ILE A 249 -12.40 -35.74 49.51
N TYR A 250 -13.07 -36.50 48.62
CA TYR A 250 -13.09 -37.98 48.70
C TYR A 250 -13.33 -38.74 47.38
N GLY A 251 -12.77 -38.30 46.24
CA GLY A 251 -12.89 -39.03 44.96
C GLY A 251 -11.53 -39.38 44.36
N ASP A 252 -11.36 -40.63 43.92
CA ASP A 252 -10.09 -41.16 43.36
C ASP A 252 -9.67 -40.55 42.00
N VAL A 253 -10.44 -39.60 41.47
CA VAL A 253 -10.16 -38.91 40.20
C VAL A 253 -10.53 -37.43 40.34
N GLY A 254 -9.52 -36.55 40.39
CA GLY A 254 -9.76 -35.12 40.21
C GLY A 254 -10.11 -34.84 38.75
N GLY A 255 -11.19 -34.10 38.48
CA GLY A 255 -11.48 -33.63 37.12
C GLY A 255 -10.40 -32.65 36.63
N PHE A 256 -10.24 -32.52 35.30
CA PHE A 256 -9.33 -31.54 34.69
C PHE A 256 -9.63 -30.13 35.21
N GLY A 257 -8.64 -29.49 35.86
CA GLY A 257 -8.78 -28.14 36.36
C GLY A 257 -8.97 -27.13 35.22
N SER A 258 -10.07 -26.39 35.25
CA SER A 258 -10.30 -25.20 34.43
C SER A 258 -9.54 -23.98 35.01
N PHE A 259 -9.86 -22.73 34.60
CA PHE A 259 -9.16 -21.48 34.97
C PHE A 259 -9.16 -21.09 36.49
N GLY A 260 -9.16 -22.06 37.40
CA GLY A 260 -9.12 -21.87 38.85
C GLY A 260 -8.53 -23.10 39.56
N GLY A 261 -7.73 -22.89 40.59
CA GLY A 261 -6.98 -23.93 41.28
C GLY A 261 -7.89 -24.95 42.01
N GLY A 262 -7.54 -26.23 41.91
CA GLY A 262 -8.15 -27.31 42.69
C GLY A 262 -7.10 -28.34 43.09
N GLY A 263 -6.76 -28.41 44.38
CA GLY A 263 -6.04 -29.53 44.97
C GLY A 263 -7.03 -30.45 45.69
N ALA A 264 -6.95 -31.76 45.46
CA ALA A 264 -7.65 -32.77 46.26
C ALA A 264 -6.80 -33.14 47.48
N PHE A 265 -7.41 -33.30 48.65
CA PHE A 265 -6.75 -33.83 49.83
C PHE A 265 -7.02 -35.34 49.90
N THR A 266 -6.14 -36.19 49.36
CA THR A 266 -6.23 -37.65 49.51
C THR A 266 -4.96 -38.21 50.17
N PRO A 267 -5.07 -39.11 51.16
CA PRO A 267 -3.92 -39.86 51.70
C PRO A 267 -3.32 -40.89 50.72
N LEU A 268 -3.90 -41.03 49.52
CA LEU A 268 -3.54 -42.04 48.52
C LEU A 268 -3.10 -41.34 47.23
N ARG A 269 -1.93 -41.76 46.73
CA ARG A 269 -1.21 -41.30 45.53
C ARG A 269 -2.11 -41.22 44.28
N SER A 270 -2.75 -40.08 44.03
CA SER A 270 -3.42 -39.78 42.76
C SER A 270 -2.99 -38.41 42.25
N PHE A 271 -2.55 -38.36 40.99
CA PHE A 271 -2.05 -37.17 40.30
C PHE A 271 -3.22 -36.31 39.79
N GLY A 272 -3.32 -35.05 40.23
CA GLY A 272 -4.23 -34.06 39.66
C GLY A 272 -3.46 -32.98 38.89
N TYR A 273 -3.92 -32.62 37.69
CA TYR A 273 -3.36 -31.50 36.92
C TYR A 273 -3.91 -30.17 37.46
N GLY A 274 -3.03 -29.24 37.84
CA GLY A 274 -3.41 -27.88 38.23
C GLY A 274 -4.05 -27.12 37.06
N GLY A 275 -5.04 -26.27 37.37
CA GLY A 275 -5.72 -25.42 36.38
C GLY A 275 -4.89 -24.19 35.95
N PHE A 276 -5.27 -23.59 34.81
CA PHE A 276 -4.61 -22.39 34.26
C PHE A 276 -4.81 -21.17 35.19
N GLY A 277 -3.71 -20.61 35.73
CA GLY A 277 -3.70 -19.33 36.45
C GLY A 277 -4.15 -19.34 37.93
N GLY A 278 -4.41 -20.52 38.53
CA GLY A 278 -4.79 -20.63 39.94
C GLY A 278 -3.63 -21.00 40.87
N GLY A 279 -3.63 -20.47 42.10
CA GLY A 279 -2.72 -20.92 43.16
C GLY A 279 -3.06 -22.35 43.64
N GLY A 280 -2.06 -23.23 43.72
CA GLY A 280 -2.26 -24.63 44.11
C GLY A 280 -2.70 -24.82 45.56
N GLY A 281 -3.64 -25.73 45.81
CA GLY A 281 -3.96 -26.25 47.16
C GLY A 281 -3.08 -27.45 47.51
N GLY A 282 -2.83 -27.70 48.79
CA GLY A 282 -1.74 -28.56 49.27
C GLY A 282 -1.82 -30.08 48.99
N GLY A 283 -1.47 -30.47 47.77
CA GLY A 283 -1.21 -31.84 47.33
C GLY A 283 -0.27 -31.87 46.12
N GLU A 284 0.23 -33.07 45.76
CA GLU A 284 1.23 -33.32 44.70
C GLU A 284 0.70 -33.11 43.26
N GLY A 285 0.37 -31.87 42.92
CA GLY A 285 -0.06 -31.45 41.58
C GLY A 285 0.96 -30.56 40.88
N PHE A 286 0.99 -30.64 39.54
CA PHE A 286 1.76 -29.74 38.67
C PHE A 286 1.24 -28.30 38.82
N GLY A 287 2.13 -27.35 39.14
CA GLY A 287 1.78 -25.93 39.28
C GLY A 287 1.47 -25.28 37.94
N GLY A 288 0.36 -24.52 37.85
CA GLY A 288 0.07 -23.61 36.74
C GLY A 288 0.62 -22.19 36.99
N PHE A 289 0.30 -21.23 36.12
CA PHE A 289 0.80 -19.83 36.15
C PHE A 289 0.56 -19.01 37.45
N GLY A 290 -0.14 -19.56 38.46
CA GLY A 290 -0.38 -18.93 39.77
C GLY A 290 0.64 -19.40 40.81
N GLY A 291 0.99 -18.54 41.79
CA GLY A 291 2.05 -18.79 42.76
C GLY A 291 2.00 -20.20 43.39
N GLY A 292 3.16 -20.85 43.49
CA GLY A 292 3.32 -22.27 43.87
C GLY A 292 2.54 -22.70 45.12
N GLY A 293 2.05 -23.94 45.10
CA GLY A 293 1.28 -24.55 46.18
C GLY A 293 2.13 -24.96 47.40
N GLY A 294 1.52 -24.96 48.59
CA GLY A 294 2.15 -25.37 49.85
C GLY A 294 2.01 -26.86 50.19
N ALA A 295 3.03 -27.40 50.87
CA ALA A 295 3.13 -28.66 51.63
C ALA A 295 2.47 -29.96 51.09
N GLY A 296 3.31 -30.87 50.59
CA GLY A 296 3.02 -32.30 50.48
C GLY A 296 4.23 -33.07 49.94
N GLY A 297 5.04 -33.64 50.84
CA GLY A 297 5.83 -34.88 50.67
C GLY A 297 6.87 -35.03 49.54
N PHE A 298 6.54 -34.71 48.29
CA PHE A 298 7.38 -34.95 47.13
C PHE A 298 7.15 -33.83 46.10
N GLY A 299 8.23 -33.22 45.63
CA GLY A 299 8.18 -32.07 44.73
C GLY A 299 7.45 -32.37 43.42
N GLY A 300 6.31 -31.72 43.20
CA GLY A 300 5.70 -31.64 41.87
C GLY A 300 6.56 -30.78 40.94
N ILE A 301 6.68 -31.20 39.68
CA ILE A 301 7.38 -30.45 38.62
C ILE A 301 6.53 -29.20 38.32
N GLY A 302 7.02 -28.01 38.66
CA GLY A 302 6.31 -26.76 38.40
C GLY A 302 6.28 -26.43 36.91
N GLY A 303 5.12 -26.05 36.38
CA GLY A 303 5.05 -25.28 35.14
C GLY A 303 5.59 -23.88 35.42
N PHE A 304 6.63 -23.49 34.68
CA PHE A 304 7.27 -22.17 34.68
C PHE A 304 7.66 -21.59 36.07
N SER A 305 8.88 -21.94 36.49
CA SER A 305 9.71 -21.26 37.50
C SER A 305 9.19 -21.17 38.94
N GLY A 306 9.70 -22.05 39.81
CA GLY A 306 9.66 -21.88 41.26
C GLY A 306 9.93 -23.18 42.01
N PHE A 307 11.16 -23.38 42.49
CA PHE A 307 11.46 -24.41 43.49
C PHE A 307 10.61 -24.15 44.74
N GLY A 308 9.89 -25.19 45.19
CA GLY A 308 9.04 -25.13 46.37
C GLY A 308 9.87 -24.90 47.64
N GLY A 309 9.58 -23.81 48.36
CA GLY A 309 10.09 -23.60 49.71
C GLY A 309 9.47 -24.59 50.69
N ALA A 310 10.31 -25.28 51.45
CA ALA A 310 9.90 -26.09 52.59
C ALA A 310 9.43 -25.17 53.74
N GLY A 311 8.12 -24.95 53.84
CA GLY A 311 7.51 -24.16 54.91
C GLY A 311 6.18 -24.77 55.36
N SER A 312 5.97 -24.85 56.68
CA SER A 312 4.93 -25.62 57.36
C SER A 312 3.56 -24.95 57.47
N SER A 313 3.20 -23.98 56.61
CA SER A 313 1.94 -23.23 56.74
C SER A 313 0.97 -23.51 55.58
N SER A 314 -0.29 -23.80 55.95
CA SER A 314 -1.41 -24.17 55.08
C SER A 314 -2.02 -22.99 54.31
N VAL A 315 -1.21 -22.09 53.77
CA VAL A 315 -1.64 -20.87 53.06
C VAL A 315 -1.35 -21.00 51.57
N GLY A 316 -2.35 -20.86 50.70
CA GLY A 316 -2.14 -20.93 49.26
C GLY A 316 -1.67 -19.62 48.63
N GLY A 317 -1.16 -19.73 47.39
CA GLY A 317 -0.59 -18.63 46.61
C GLY A 317 -1.65 -17.69 46.01
N GLY A 318 -1.21 -16.50 45.60
CA GLY A 318 -2.01 -15.52 44.87
C GLY A 318 -2.20 -15.89 43.40
N GLY A 319 -3.30 -15.45 42.80
CA GLY A 319 -3.63 -15.69 41.39
C GLY A 319 -2.92 -14.72 40.44
N ALA A 320 -2.94 -15.00 39.14
CA ALA A 320 -2.28 -14.17 38.14
C ALA A 320 -3.19 -13.10 37.50
N GLY A 321 -2.60 -11.99 37.06
CA GLY A 321 -3.22 -10.98 36.21
C GLY A 321 -2.74 -11.12 34.76
N PHE A 322 -3.64 -11.11 33.78
CA PHE A 322 -3.29 -11.28 32.37
C PHE A 322 -3.94 -10.21 31.49
N GLY A 323 -3.16 -9.48 30.70
CA GLY A 323 -3.69 -8.60 29.66
C GLY A 323 -4.51 -7.47 30.27
N GLY A 324 -3.85 -6.45 30.83
CA GLY A 324 -4.55 -5.38 31.56
C GLY A 324 -5.67 -4.74 30.75
N ALA A 325 -5.46 -4.55 29.43
CA ALA A 325 -6.52 -4.16 28.50
C ALA A 325 -7.20 -5.35 27.83
N ILE A 326 -6.46 -6.23 27.15
CA ILE A 326 -7.04 -7.29 26.33
C ILE A 326 -6.45 -8.65 26.70
N PHE A 327 -7.32 -9.65 26.86
CA PHE A 327 -6.95 -11.05 27.02
C PHE A 327 -7.51 -11.90 25.87
N VAL A 328 -6.62 -12.60 25.15
CA VAL A 328 -6.94 -13.35 23.92
C VAL A 328 -6.60 -14.83 24.09
N THR A 329 -7.61 -15.70 24.10
CA THR A 329 -7.41 -17.16 24.19
C THR A 329 -7.70 -17.93 22.93
N SER A 330 -8.43 -17.34 21.98
CA SER A 330 -8.74 -17.94 20.69
C SER A 330 -9.24 -16.91 19.68
N GLY A 331 -9.30 -17.32 18.41
CA GLY A 331 -9.72 -16.48 17.29
C GLY A 331 -8.65 -15.53 16.76
N LYS A 332 -9.08 -14.58 15.93
CA LYS A 332 -8.23 -13.59 15.27
C LYS A 332 -8.45 -12.21 15.89
N LEU A 333 -7.36 -11.51 16.18
CA LEU A 333 -7.36 -10.11 16.59
C LEU A 333 -6.54 -9.28 15.60
N THR A 334 -7.15 -8.26 15.02
CA THR A 334 -6.47 -7.28 14.14
C THR A 334 -6.49 -5.91 14.81
N LEU A 335 -5.32 -5.35 15.07
CA LEU A 335 -5.14 -4.01 15.65
C LEU A 335 -4.68 -3.06 14.54
N GLN A 336 -5.38 -1.94 14.34
CA GLN A 336 -5.04 -0.94 13.33
C GLN A 336 -5.10 0.48 13.95
N GLY A 337 -3.96 1.13 14.13
CA GLY A 337 -3.89 2.47 14.75
C GLY A 337 -4.34 2.46 16.22
N VAL A 338 -4.05 1.40 16.96
CA VAL A 338 -4.51 1.21 18.35
C VAL A 338 -3.47 1.77 19.32
N THR A 339 -3.91 2.50 20.33
CA THR A 339 -3.04 3.01 21.41
C THR A 339 -3.40 2.35 22.73
N PHE A 340 -2.43 1.73 23.40
CA PHE A 340 -2.53 1.25 24.77
C PHE A 340 -1.83 2.25 25.70
N ASP A 341 -2.60 2.92 26.57
CA ASP A 341 -2.13 3.98 27.46
C ASP A 341 -2.45 3.65 28.94
N GLY A 342 -1.44 3.38 29.76
CA GLY A 342 -1.61 3.24 31.22
C GLY A 342 -2.29 1.94 31.68
N ASN A 343 -2.31 0.88 30.87
CA ASN A 343 -2.97 -0.39 31.24
C ASN A 343 -2.09 -1.25 32.14
N THR A 344 -2.68 -1.97 33.11
CA THR A 344 -1.89 -2.73 34.09
C THR A 344 -2.35 -4.17 34.30
N ALA A 345 -1.39 -5.09 34.43
CA ALA A 345 -1.60 -6.49 34.80
C ALA A 345 -0.80 -6.81 36.08
N THR A 346 -1.49 -7.17 37.16
CA THR A 346 -0.86 -7.41 38.48
C THR A 346 -1.28 -8.74 39.06
N GLY A 347 -0.36 -9.47 39.67
CA GLY A 347 -0.69 -10.67 40.44
C GLY A 347 -1.38 -10.34 41.76
N GLY A 348 -2.08 -11.33 42.31
CA GLY A 348 -2.67 -11.27 43.64
C GLY A 348 -1.69 -11.63 44.74
N THR A 349 -2.00 -11.26 45.98
CA THR A 349 -1.16 -11.51 47.16
C THR A 349 -1.40 -12.89 47.76
N GLY A 350 -0.38 -13.61 48.23
CA GLY A 350 -0.56 -14.90 48.91
C GLY A 350 0.74 -15.38 49.56
N ALA A 351 0.79 -16.66 49.95
CA ALA A 351 2.05 -17.26 50.44
C ALA A 351 3.18 -17.11 49.41
N ASN A 352 2.81 -17.26 48.13
CA ASN A 352 3.56 -16.79 46.98
C ASN A 352 2.68 -15.77 46.24
N ASN A 353 3.21 -14.59 45.93
CA ASN A 353 2.48 -13.63 45.10
C ASN A 353 2.30 -14.18 43.69
N GLY A 354 1.13 -13.95 43.10
CA GLY A 354 0.90 -14.25 41.70
C GLY A 354 1.67 -13.29 40.79
N LYS A 355 1.66 -13.60 39.49
CA LYS A 355 2.35 -12.81 38.45
C LYS A 355 1.37 -11.95 37.65
N GLY A 356 1.89 -10.95 36.95
CA GLY A 356 1.12 -10.10 36.05
C GLY A 356 1.75 -10.10 34.66
N TYR A 357 1.04 -10.49 33.62
CA TYR A 357 1.62 -10.65 32.28
C TYR A 357 0.92 -9.76 31.26
N GLY A 358 1.71 -8.99 30.51
CA GLY A 358 1.24 -8.10 29.44
C GLY A 358 0.26 -7.04 29.95
N GLY A 359 0.76 -5.90 30.43
CA GLY A 359 -0.06 -4.81 30.96
C GLY A 359 -1.05 -4.27 29.95
N ALA A 360 -0.71 -4.27 28.66
CA ALA A 360 -1.64 -3.98 27.58
C ALA A 360 -2.35 -5.24 27.06
N LEU A 361 -1.61 -6.24 26.59
CA LEU A 361 -2.13 -7.36 25.82
C LEU A 361 -1.56 -8.70 26.27
N PHE A 362 -2.43 -9.68 26.50
CA PHE A 362 -2.05 -11.07 26.71
C PHE A 362 -2.62 -11.96 25.61
N ILE A 363 -1.74 -12.76 24.99
CA ILE A 363 -2.04 -13.69 23.90
C ILE A 363 -1.66 -15.10 24.37
N PHE A 364 -2.65 -15.99 24.41
CA PHE A 364 -2.44 -17.37 24.83
C PHE A 364 -1.53 -18.14 23.85
N ASN A 365 -0.55 -18.87 24.39
CA ASN A 365 0.30 -19.78 23.65
C ASN A 365 0.17 -21.19 24.23
N LYS A 366 -0.24 -22.17 23.41
CA LYS A 366 -0.41 -23.56 23.85
C LYS A 366 0.90 -24.22 24.29
N ALA A 367 2.05 -23.78 23.76
CA ALA A 367 3.35 -24.32 24.16
C ALA A 367 3.61 -24.07 25.65
N ASP A 368 3.16 -22.93 26.16
CA ASP A 368 3.26 -22.54 27.57
C ASP A 368 2.29 -23.34 28.46
N ASN A 369 1.33 -24.05 27.85
CA ASN A 369 0.31 -24.89 28.49
C ASN A 369 0.49 -26.37 28.14
N GLY A 370 1.72 -26.86 28.02
CA GLY A 370 2.00 -28.28 27.75
C GLY A 370 1.44 -28.78 26.42
N ASN A 371 1.34 -27.90 25.41
CA ASN A 371 0.72 -28.12 24.10
C ASN A 371 -0.79 -28.36 24.11
N TYR A 372 -1.49 -28.01 25.20
CA TYR A 372 -2.95 -28.02 25.24
C TYR A 372 -3.52 -26.65 24.86
N VAL A 373 -4.55 -26.64 24.00
CA VAL A 373 -5.36 -25.44 23.73
C VAL A 373 -6.02 -24.93 25.01
N ALA A 374 -6.36 -23.64 25.03
CA ALA A 374 -7.08 -23.07 26.16
C ALA A 374 -8.40 -23.84 26.41
N PRO A 375 -8.78 -24.09 27.68
CA PRO A 375 -10.01 -24.80 27.98
C PRO A 375 -11.23 -24.12 27.35
N GLY A 376 -12.00 -24.86 26.55
CA GLY A 376 -13.23 -24.34 25.93
C GLY A 376 -12.98 -23.46 24.69
N THR A 377 -11.79 -23.56 24.06
CA THR A 377 -11.51 -22.96 22.75
C THR A 377 -11.24 -24.02 21.68
N THR A 378 -11.29 -23.61 20.40
CA THR A 378 -11.13 -24.52 19.26
C THR A 378 -9.86 -24.27 18.43
N ASN A 379 -9.20 -23.13 18.59
CA ASN A 379 -7.99 -22.75 17.86
C ASN A 379 -7.02 -21.90 18.70
N ASP A 380 -5.77 -21.84 18.24
CA ASP A 380 -4.76 -20.91 18.78
C ASP A 380 -5.09 -19.47 18.31
N PRO A 381 -4.91 -18.46 19.18
CA PRO A 381 -5.15 -17.09 18.79
C PRO A 381 -4.11 -16.59 17.78
N SER A 382 -4.54 -15.76 16.83
CA SER A 382 -3.67 -15.06 15.89
C SER A 382 -3.86 -13.56 16.04
N VAL A 383 -2.78 -12.83 16.30
CA VAL A 383 -2.82 -11.37 16.49
C VAL A 383 -1.93 -10.66 15.48
N VAL A 384 -2.52 -9.68 14.77
CA VAL A 384 -1.82 -8.82 13.81
C VAL A 384 -1.93 -7.36 14.24
N GLY A 385 -0.80 -6.63 14.25
CA GLY A 385 -0.76 -5.24 14.70
C GLY A 385 -0.19 -4.26 13.67
N CYS A 386 -1.00 -3.34 13.17
CA CYS A 386 -0.59 -2.25 12.29
C CYS A 386 -0.64 -0.90 13.04
N GLY A 387 0.51 -0.25 13.27
CA GLY A 387 0.55 1.06 13.93
C GLY A 387 0.04 1.03 15.39
N VAL A 388 0.49 0.05 16.15
CA VAL A 388 0.16 -0.10 17.58
C VAL A 388 1.12 0.78 18.40
N THR A 389 0.57 1.58 19.31
CA THR A 389 1.36 2.45 20.20
C THR A 389 1.17 2.01 21.65
N TYR A 390 2.26 1.87 22.38
CA TYR A 390 2.26 1.53 23.80
C TYR A 390 2.81 2.70 24.62
N ILE A 391 2.09 3.08 25.67
CA ILE A 391 2.39 4.24 26.50
C ILE A 391 2.13 3.84 27.96
N ASN A 392 3.16 3.86 28.80
CA ASN A 392 3.05 3.69 30.25
C ASN A 392 2.24 2.46 30.73
N ASN A 393 2.23 1.35 29.98
CA ASN A 393 1.61 0.11 30.48
C ASN A 393 2.55 -0.56 31.50
N SER A 394 2.03 -1.47 32.33
CA SER A 394 2.85 -2.18 33.32
C SER A 394 2.34 -3.59 33.63
N ALA A 395 3.25 -4.55 33.75
CA ALA A 395 3.02 -5.92 34.13
C ALA A 395 3.88 -6.30 35.35
N ALA A 396 3.31 -6.99 36.34
CA ALA A 396 4.06 -7.38 37.54
C ALA A 396 5.13 -8.47 37.29
N ASP A 397 5.07 -9.15 36.15
CA ASP A 397 6.09 -10.06 35.63
C ASP A 397 6.58 -9.54 34.28
N ASP A 398 7.70 -8.81 34.33
CA ASP A 398 8.33 -8.19 33.17
C ASP A 398 9.81 -8.63 33.07
N PRO A 399 10.10 -9.75 32.40
CA PRO A 399 11.47 -10.15 32.12
C PRO A 399 12.13 -9.29 31.01
N ASN A 400 11.45 -8.24 30.52
CA ASN A 400 11.86 -7.35 29.43
C ASN A 400 12.20 -8.10 28.13
N SER A 401 11.46 -9.16 27.83
CA SER A 401 11.62 -9.92 26.60
C SER A 401 10.68 -9.42 25.50
N ALA A 402 10.97 -9.75 24.24
CA ALA A 402 10.14 -9.34 23.11
C ALA A 402 8.69 -9.87 23.16
N THR A 403 8.46 -10.99 23.87
CA THR A 403 7.16 -11.67 23.95
C THR A 403 6.61 -11.74 25.37
N ASN A 404 7.29 -11.16 26.36
CA ASN A 404 6.81 -11.04 27.74
C ASN A 404 7.47 -9.79 28.35
N ASN A 405 6.69 -8.72 28.45
CA ASN A 405 7.07 -7.45 29.06
C ASN A 405 5.87 -6.65 29.59
N ASP A 406 6.11 -5.43 30.07
CA ASP A 406 5.11 -4.48 30.54
C ASP A 406 3.93 -4.26 29.57
N ASP A 407 4.15 -4.39 28.26
CA ASP A 407 3.12 -4.20 27.23
C ASP A 407 2.46 -5.52 26.82
N LEU A 408 3.27 -6.55 26.51
CA LEU A 408 2.84 -7.72 25.76
C LEU A 408 3.28 -9.01 26.44
N TYR A 409 2.34 -9.96 26.55
CA TYR A 409 2.65 -11.39 26.67
C TYR A 409 2.15 -12.16 25.45
N GLY A 410 3.01 -12.98 24.85
CA GLY A 410 2.77 -13.77 23.65
C GLY A 410 3.35 -13.16 22.37
N VAL A 411 2.93 -13.69 21.21
CA VAL A 411 3.46 -13.28 19.90
C VAL A 411 2.43 -12.46 19.14
N ILE A 412 2.83 -11.26 18.72
CA ILE A 412 2.09 -10.43 17.77
C ILE A 412 2.87 -10.34 16.46
N VAL A 413 2.18 -10.49 15.33
CA VAL A 413 2.76 -10.21 14.02
C VAL A 413 2.50 -8.75 13.71
N TYR A 414 3.51 -7.90 13.86
CA TYR A 414 3.40 -6.52 13.43
C TYR A 414 3.33 -6.45 11.91
N CYS A 415 2.41 -5.66 11.40
CA CYS A 415 2.52 -5.16 10.03
C CYS A 415 3.83 -4.39 9.94
N ALA A 416 4.53 -4.47 8.80
CA ALA A 416 5.59 -3.52 8.53
C ALA A 416 5.03 -2.11 8.78
N THR A 417 5.77 -1.25 9.48
CA THR A 417 5.44 0.17 9.59
C THR A 417 5.05 0.69 8.22
N CYS A 418 3.91 1.37 8.08
CA CYS A 418 3.47 1.79 6.76
C CYS A 418 4.57 2.64 6.12
N ILE A 419 4.85 2.38 4.85
CA ILE A 419 5.92 3.04 4.11
C ILE A 419 5.32 4.30 3.47
N THR A 420 5.94 5.44 3.72
CA THR A 420 5.62 6.67 2.99
C THR A 420 6.23 6.59 1.60
N ASN A 421 5.40 6.78 0.58
CA ASN A 421 5.82 6.75 -0.83
C ASN A 421 6.63 5.50 -1.23
N PRO A 422 6.07 4.28 -1.07
CA PRO A 422 6.81 3.06 -1.36
C PRO A 422 7.18 2.96 -2.84
N VAL A 423 8.29 2.29 -3.11
CA VAL A 423 8.81 2.07 -4.46
C VAL A 423 8.63 0.59 -4.83
N VAL A 424 8.00 0.34 -5.97
CA VAL A 424 7.92 -1.01 -6.57
C VAL A 424 9.26 -1.32 -7.23
N THR A 425 9.89 -2.41 -6.81
CA THR A 425 11.25 -2.80 -7.23
C THR A 425 11.29 -4.05 -8.09
N ASN A 426 10.16 -4.74 -8.28
CA ASN A 426 10.06 -5.90 -9.17
C ASN A 426 8.65 -6.08 -9.74
N ASN A 427 8.53 -6.96 -10.73
CA ASN A 427 7.28 -7.26 -11.43
C ASN A 427 6.49 -8.44 -10.83
N ALA A 428 6.86 -8.93 -9.65
CA ALA A 428 6.13 -10.01 -9.02
C ALA A 428 4.70 -9.58 -8.65
N ASP A 429 3.76 -10.51 -8.58
CA ASP A 429 2.41 -10.21 -8.09
C ASP A 429 2.37 -9.94 -6.58
N ALA A 430 3.16 -10.68 -5.80
CA ALA A 430 3.14 -10.64 -4.35
C ALA A 430 4.55 -10.78 -3.77
N GLY A 431 4.70 -10.43 -2.48
CA GLY A 431 5.97 -10.45 -1.77
C GLY A 431 6.74 -9.12 -1.83
N PRO A 432 7.88 -9.03 -1.13
CA PRO A 432 8.64 -7.79 -1.01
C PRO A 432 8.96 -7.15 -2.37
N GLY A 433 8.74 -5.84 -2.48
CA GLY A 433 9.03 -5.07 -3.69
C GLY A 433 7.97 -5.11 -4.79
N SER A 434 6.89 -5.90 -4.65
CA SER A 434 5.80 -5.94 -5.62
C SER A 434 4.84 -4.75 -5.51
N LEU A 435 4.05 -4.50 -6.57
CA LEU A 435 2.99 -3.48 -6.53
C LEU A 435 1.92 -3.79 -5.46
N ARG A 436 1.53 -5.06 -5.32
CA ARG A 436 0.57 -5.48 -4.30
C ARG A 436 1.08 -5.19 -2.90
N GLN A 437 2.33 -5.54 -2.64
CA GLN A 437 2.96 -5.30 -1.35
C GLN A 437 3.11 -3.79 -1.09
N ALA A 438 3.51 -3.00 -2.10
CA ALA A 438 3.57 -1.55 -1.99
C ALA A 438 2.22 -0.91 -1.65
N ILE A 439 1.10 -1.41 -2.23
CA ILE A 439 -0.25 -0.94 -1.89
C ILE A 439 -0.62 -1.29 -0.43
N LEU A 440 -0.26 -2.50 0.01
CA LEU A 440 -0.49 -2.96 1.39
C LEU A 440 0.30 -2.09 2.38
N ASP A 441 1.59 -1.89 2.12
CA ASP A 441 2.51 -1.18 2.99
C ASP A 441 2.33 0.34 2.95
N ALA A 442 1.76 0.91 1.89
CA ALA A 442 1.61 2.36 1.77
C ALA A 442 0.81 2.99 2.93
N CYS A 443 1.34 4.07 3.49
CA CYS A 443 0.55 4.96 4.36
C CYS A 443 -0.57 5.66 3.56
N PRO A 444 -1.74 5.96 4.15
CA PRO A 444 -2.77 6.75 3.51
C PRO A 444 -2.23 8.10 3.00
N GLY A 445 -2.54 8.44 1.76
CA GLY A 445 -2.05 9.64 1.06
C GLY A 445 -0.71 9.45 0.33
N SER A 446 -0.06 8.30 0.46
CA SER A 446 1.24 8.06 -0.19
C SER A 446 1.14 8.05 -1.73
N THR A 447 2.27 8.34 -2.36
CA THR A 447 2.49 8.15 -3.80
C THR A 447 3.41 6.96 -4.03
N ILE A 448 2.87 5.88 -4.58
CA ILE A 448 3.63 4.71 -5.03
C ILE A 448 4.33 5.06 -6.35
N THR A 449 5.62 4.76 -6.42
CA THR A 449 6.44 4.92 -7.63
C THR A 449 7.11 3.60 -8.00
N PHE A 450 7.78 3.54 -9.13
CA PHE A 450 8.49 2.35 -9.61
C PHE A 450 9.98 2.67 -9.76
N ALA A 451 10.83 1.73 -9.36
CA ALA A 451 12.28 1.85 -9.53
C ALA A 451 12.65 1.97 -11.01
N GLY A 452 13.81 2.57 -11.29
CA GLY A 452 14.33 2.69 -12.66
C GLY A 452 14.50 1.31 -13.32
N GLY A 453 13.98 1.15 -14.54
CA GLY A 453 14.08 -0.10 -15.31
C GLY A 453 12.88 -1.05 -15.21
N ILE A 454 11.90 -0.76 -14.34
CA ILE A 454 10.67 -1.56 -14.27
C ILE A 454 9.82 -1.35 -15.54
N THR A 455 9.77 -2.40 -16.38
CA THR A 455 9.04 -2.43 -17.65
C THR A 455 8.43 -3.82 -17.87
N GLY A 456 7.59 -3.99 -18.89
CA GLY A 456 6.95 -5.26 -19.22
C GLY A 456 5.61 -5.42 -18.51
N LYS A 457 5.39 -6.57 -17.87
CA LYS A 457 4.10 -6.91 -17.24
C LYS A 457 4.24 -7.25 -15.76
N ILE A 458 3.30 -6.78 -14.95
CA ILE A 458 2.99 -7.30 -13.62
C ILE A 458 1.79 -8.23 -13.78
N ILE A 459 2.03 -9.53 -13.66
CA ILE A 459 1.02 -10.56 -13.92
C ILE A 459 0.39 -10.99 -12.61
N LEU A 460 -0.89 -10.67 -12.39
CA LEU A 460 -1.62 -11.01 -11.17
C LEU A 460 -1.99 -12.50 -11.16
N THR A 461 -1.39 -13.29 -10.26
CA THR A 461 -1.48 -14.77 -10.19
C THR A 461 -2.07 -15.28 -8.87
N SER A 462 -2.09 -14.49 -7.80
CA SER A 462 -2.59 -14.77 -6.45
C SER A 462 -4.11 -14.91 -6.34
N GLY A 463 -4.84 -14.74 -7.45
CA GLY A 463 -6.29 -14.89 -7.50
C GLY A 463 -7.09 -13.74 -6.86
N GLN A 464 -6.43 -12.68 -6.40
CA GLN A 464 -7.07 -11.50 -5.82
C GLN A 464 -6.81 -10.24 -6.66
N HIS A 465 -7.81 -9.37 -6.78
CA HIS A 465 -7.63 -8.04 -7.37
C HIS A 465 -6.79 -7.13 -6.46
N LEU A 466 -6.26 -6.03 -7.00
CA LEU A 466 -5.55 -5.00 -6.23
C LEU A 466 -6.58 -4.07 -5.58
N VAL A 467 -6.78 -4.21 -4.26
CA VAL A 467 -7.70 -3.38 -3.48
C VAL A 467 -7.03 -2.08 -3.07
N ILE A 468 -7.65 -0.96 -3.42
CA ILE A 468 -7.30 0.39 -2.94
C ILE A 468 -8.39 0.84 -1.98
N ASN A 469 -8.12 0.69 -0.68
CA ASN A 469 -9.03 1.01 0.43
C ASN A 469 -8.54 2.17 1.31
N LYS A 470 -7.51 2.89 0.83
CA LYS A 470 -6.92 4.06 1.45
C LYS A 470 -6.63 5.10 0.38
N ASN A 471 -6.58 6.38 0.75
CA ASN A 471 -6.20 7.42 -0.21
C ASN A 471 -4.80 7.11 -0.75
N LEU A 472 -4.63 7.12 -2.07
CA LEU A 472 -3.37 6.65 -2.68
C LEU A 472 -3.17 7.24 -4.07
N THR A 473 -1.91 7.51 -4.42
CA THR A 473 -1.49 7.76 -5.79
C THR A 473 -0.58 6.63 -6.26
N ILE A 474 -0.76 6.13 -7.48
CA ILE A 474 0.12 5.18 -8.15
C ILE A 474 0.63 5.84 -9.42
N ASN A 475 1.92 6.14 -9.48
CA ASN A 475 2.57 6.76 -10.63
C ASN A 475 3.40 5.71 -11.37
N GLY A 476 2.85 5.17 -12.46
CA GLY A 476 3.53 4.23 -13.33
C GLY A 476 4.70 4.86 -14.10
N PRO A 477 5.64 4.03 -14.60
CA PRO A 477 6.78 4.49 -15.37
C PRO A 477 6.41 5.00 -16.78
N GLY A 478 5.21 4.67 -17.28
CA GLY A 478 4.75 4.98 -18.63
C GLY A 478 3.76 3.91 -19.10
N ALA A 479 2.61 4.29 -19.66
CA ALA A 479 1.62 3.30 -20.08
C ALA A 479 2.12 2.39 -21.22
N GLY A 480 3.03 2.88 -22.06
CA GLY A 480 3.72 2.05 -23.05
C GLY A 480 4.85 1.18 -22.49
N LEU A 481 5.19 1.32 -21.20
CA LEU A 481 6.32 0.64 -20.56
C LEU A 481 5.88 -0.45 -19.58
N LEU A 482 4.79 -0.26 -18.84
CA LEU A 482 4.34 -1.22 -17.82
C LEU A 482 2.83 -1.49 -17.90
N ASP A 483 2.51 -2.78 -17.96
CA ASP A 483 1.15 -3.32 -17.99
C ASP A 483 0.86 -4.12 -16.70
N VAL A 484 -0.21 -3.77 -16.00
CA VAL A 484 -0.73 -4.54 -14.87
C VAL A 484 -1.84 -5.44 -15.41
N GLU A 485 -1.49 -6.70 -15.62
CA GLU A 485 -2.32 -7.69 -16.31
C GLU A 485 -2.89 -8.70 -15.30
N ALA A 486 -4.22 -8.88 -15.32
CA ALA A 486 -4.82 -10.07 -14.72
C ALA A 486 -4.78 -11.24 -15.71
N VAL A 487 -4.38 -12.44 -15.28
CA VAL A 487 -4.36 -13.61 -16.19
C VAL A 487 -5.76 -14.21 -16.28
N PRO A 488 -6.31 -14.47 -17.47
CA PRO A 488 -7.53 -15.26 -17.60
C PRO A 488 -7.28 -16.70 -17.12
N GLU A 489 -7.88 -17.11 -16.00
CA GLU A 489 -8.01 -18.54 -15.69
C GLU A 489 -9.41 -19.01 -16.11
N PRO A 490 -9.55 -20.23 -16.66
CA PRO A 490 -10.86 -20.79 -16.96
C PRO A 490 -11.75 -20.76 -15.71
N LYS A 491 -12.89 -20.08 -15.78
CA LYS A 491 -13.97 -20.08 -14.76
C LYS A 491 -13.68 -19.37 -13.44
N LYS A 492 -12.84 -18.33 -13.41
CA LYS A 492 -12.67 -17.47 -12.23
C LYS A 492 -12.75 -15.99 -12.59
N THR A 493 -13.50 -15.22 -11.80
CA THR A 493 -13.54 -13.76 -11.85
C THR A 493 -12.20 -13.17 -11.40
N ARG A 494 -11.65 -12.27 -12.19
CA ARG A 494 -10.32 -11.67 -12.01
C ARG A 494 -10.34 -10.23 -12.45
N ARG A 495 -10.52 -9.35 -11.46
CA ARG A 495 -10.46 -7.91 -11.62
C ARG A 495 -9.02 -7.41 -11.45
N VAL A 496 -8.61 -6.35 -12.14
CA VAL A 496 -7.28 -5.74 -11.90
C VAL A 496 -7.32 -4.84 -10.66
N PHE A 497 -8.12 -3.77 -10.68
CA PHE A 497 -8.21 -2.81 -9.57
C PHE A 497 -9.61 -2.69 -8.99
N TRP A 498 -9.69 -2.57 -7.66
CA TRP A 498 -10.92 -2.25 -6.93
C TRP A 498 -10.68 -1.03 -6.03
N VAL A 499 -11.47 0.04 -6.21
CA VAL A 499 -11.38 1.26 -5.39
C VAL A 499 -12.58 1.37 -4.44
N GLU A 500 -12.32 1.29 -3.14
CA GLU A 500 -13.34 1.22 -2.07
C GLU A 500 -13.58 2.56 -1.38
N ASN A 501 -14.50 3.40 -1.89
CA ASN A 501 -14.95 4.62 -1.19
C ASN A 501 -13.82 5.57 -0.72
N VAL A 502 -12.68 5.58 -1.42
CA VAL A 502 -11.50 6.43 -1.15
C VAL A 502 -11.11 7.29 -2.34
N THR A 503 -10.19 8.23 -2.15
CA THR A 503 -9.60 9.02 -3.24
C THR A 503 -8.34 8.34 -3.77
N ALA A 504 -8.37 7.89 -5.02
CA ALA A 504 -7.25 7.22 -5.68
C ALA A 504 -6.86 7.95 -6.98
N THR A 505 -5.57 7.99 -7.28
CA THR A 505 -5.05 8.42 -8.59
C THR A 505 -4.14 7.35 -9.18
N ILE A 506 -4.37 6.97 -10.43
CA ILE A 506 -3.52 6.03 -11.16
C ILE A 506 -3.03 6.75 -12.41
N ARG A 507 -1.70 6.78 -12.61
CA ARG A 507 -1.06 7.42 -13.77
C ARG A 507 -0.20 6.46 -14.56
N ASN A 508 -0.10 6.67 -15.86
CA ASN A 508 0.96 6.12 -16.71
C ASN A 508 1.12 4.60 -16.61
N LEU A 509 0.01 3.85 -16.56
CA LEU A 509 -0.01 2.38 -16.57
C LEU A 509 -0.93 1.87 -17.68
N THR A 510 -0.58 0.71 -18.25
CA THR A 510 -1.56 -0.15 -18.93
C THR A 510 -2.24 -1.05 -17.90
N ILE A 511 -3.55 -1.25 -18.03
CA ILE A 511 -4.40 -2.07 -17.17
C ILE A 511 -5.17 -3.03 -18.08
N SER A 512 -4.85 -4.32 -17.99
CA SER A 512 -5.34 -5.30 -18.96
C SER A 512 -5.65 -6.69 -18.40
N GLY A 513 -6.25 -7.53 -19.25
CA GLY A 513 -6.46 -8.96 -18.97
C GLY A 513 -7.51 -9.28 -17.91
N GLY A 514 -8.15 -8.26 -17.32
CA GLY A 514 -9.25 -8.45 -16.39
C GLY A 514 -10.34 -9.32 -17.01
N TYR A 515 -10.78 -10.37 -16.32
CA TYR A 515 -11.75 -11.33 -16.84
C TYR A 515 -12.78 -11.69 -15.77
N ASN A 516 -14.06 -11.33 -15.96
CA ASN A 516 -15.15 -11.75 -15.07
C ASN A 516 -16.15 -12.64 -15.81
N GLU A 517 -16.56 -13.74 -15.19
CA GLU A 517 -17.47 -14.70 -15.81
C GLU A 517 -18.73 -14.95 -14.96
N ALA A 518 -19.90 -14.90 -15.59
CA ALA A 518 -21.20 -15.11 -14.95
C ALA A 518 -21.65 -16.59 -15.05
N TYR A 519 -21.19 -17.47 -14.16
CA TYR A 519 -21.75 -18.84 -14.03
C TYR A 519 -22.75 -18.92 -12.88
N GLN A 520 -23.82 -19.69 -13.06
CA GLN A 520 -24.99 -19.80 -12.16
C GLN A 520 -24.71 -20.36 -10.75
N ASN A 521 -23.46 -20.60 -10.35
CA ASN A 521 -23.13 -21.17 -9.04
C ASN A 521 -21.90 -20.47 -8.41
N TYR A 522 -22.11 -19.97 -7.18
CA TYR A 522 -21.14 -19.56 -6.14
C TYR A 522 -20.77 -18.06 -5.99
N ASP A 523 -21.22 -17.53 -4.85
CA ASP A 523 -20.59 -16.59 -3.90
C ASP A 523 -20.04 -15.20 -4.30
N GLU A 524 -19.93 -14.83 -5.58
CA GLU A 524 -19.48 -13.47 -5.96
C GLU A 524 -20.57 -12.65 -6.70
N PRO A 525 -21.26 -11.71 -6.03
CA PRO A 525 -22.42 -11.01 -6.59
C PRO A 525 -22.10 -9.83 -7.54
N ILE A 526 -20.82 -9.51 -7.81
CA ILE A 526 -20.43 -8.30 -8.59
C ILE A 526 -19.41 -8.64 -9.67
N ILE A 527 -19.87 -8.79 -10.92
CA ILE A 527 -19.03 -9.08 -12.10
C ILE A 527 -18.72 -7.83 -12.96
N ASP A 528 -19.21 -6.65 -12.58
CA ASP A 528 -18.94 -5.39 -13.27
C ASP A 528 -17.45 -4.96 -13.19
N GLY A 529 -16.93 -4.21 -14.16
CA GLY A 529 -15.58 -3.63 -14.02
C GLY A 529 -14.47 -4.66 -14.00
N ALA A 530 -14.26 -5.43 -15.08
CA ALA A 530 -13.20 -6.45 -15.11
C ALA A 530 -11.80 -5.84 -15.06
N GLY A 531 -11.57 -4.70 -15.74
CA GLY A 531 -10.36 -3.92 -15.52
C GLY A 531 -10.40 -3.20 -14.17
N ILE A 532 -11.34 -2.27 -14.03
CA ILE A 532 -11.44 -1.39 -12.87
C ILE A 532 -12.87 -1.33 -12.36
N TYR A 533 -13.04 -1.47 -11.04
CA TYR A 533 -14.30 -1.21 -10.35
C TYR A 533 -14.13 -0.05 -9.35
N ASN A 534 -14.83 1.05 -9.60
CA ASN A 534 -14.74 2.26 -8.79
C ASN A 534 -16.04 2.58 -8.03
N LYS A 535 -15.95 2.57 -6.70
CA LYS A 535 -16.96 3.13 -5.79
C LYS A 535 -16.55 4.46 -5.15
N GLY A 536 -15.26 4.80 -5.20
CA GLY A 536 -14.69 6.01 -4.61
C GLY A 536 -14.52 7.17 -5.60
N GLN A 537 -13.51 8.00 -5.37
CA GLN A 537 -13.08 9.05 -6.27
C GLN A 537 -11.79 8.63 -6.97
N LEU A 538 -11.88 8.24 -8.23
CA LEU A 538 -10.75 7.76 -9.03
C LEU A 538 -10.35 8.79 -10.09
N THR A 539 -9.06 9.11 -10.17
CA THR A 539 -8.45 9.83 -11.30
C THR A 539 -7.55 8.88 -12.10
N LEU A 540 -7.76 8.82 -13.41
CA LEU A 540 -6.92 8.13 -14.39
C LEU A 540 -6.25 9.17 -15.28
N GLU A 541 -4.93 9.13 -15.38
CA GLU A 541 -4.16 10.11 -16.15
C GLU A 541 -3.03 9.46 -16.95
N GLY A 542 -3.05 9.59 -18.28
CA GLY A 542 -2.01 9.00 -19.13
C GLY A 542 -2.03 7.46 -19.16
N CYS A 543 -3.17 6.84 -18.82
CA CYS A 543 -3.30 5.39 -18.73
C CYS A 543 -3.81 4.75 -20.04
N VAL A 544 -3.65 3.43 -20.14
CA VAL A 544 -4.30 2.60 -21.16
C VAL A 544 -5.11 1.50 -20.47
N ILE A 545 -6.40 1.39 -20.77
CA ILE A 545 -7.29 0.36 -20.22
C ILE A 545 -7.71 -0.51 -21.39
N ALA A 546 -7.12 -1.70 -21.48
CA ALA A 546 -7.19 -2.51 -22.69
C ALA A 546 -7.51 -3.98 -22.42
N ASP A 547 -8.18 -4.64 -23.36
CA ASP A 547 -8.33 -6.10 -23.38
C ASP A 547 -8.96 -6.71 -22.11
N ASN A 548 -9.81 -5.95 -21.40
CA ASN A 548 -10.57 -6.47 -20.27
C ASN A 548 -11.92 -7.01 -20.73
N GLN A 549 -12.34 -8.15 -20.17
CA GLN A 549 -13.48 -8.91 -20.63
C GLN A 549 -14.45 -9.30 -19.50
N ILE A 550 -15.74 -9.24 -19.81
CA ILE A 550 -16.80 -9.89 -19.04
C ILE A 550 -17.45 -10.94 -19.94
N TRP A 551 -17.53 -12.17 -19.47
CA TRP A 551 -18.20 -13.31 -20.14
C TRP A 551 -19.53 -13.64 -19.45
N GLY A 552 -20.59 -13.85 -20.23
CA GLY A 552 -21.92 -14.25 -19.73
C GLY A 552 -22.85 -13.09 -19.36
N CYS A 553 -22.76 -11.96 -20.06
CA CYS A 553 -23.49 -10.72 -19.71
C CYS A 553 -25.04 -10.80 -19.80
N CYS A 554 -25.66 -11.92 -20.23
CA CYS A 554 -27.11 -12.04 -20.58
C CYS A 554 -28.12 -11.92 -19.42
N LEU A 555 -27.67 -11.68 -18.19
CA LEU A 555 -28.54 -11.79 -17.01
C LEU A 555 -28.62 -10.47 -16.18
N ASN A 556 -28.29 -9.32 -16.77
CA ASN A 556 -28.20 -8.01 -16.10
C ASN A 556 -27.12 -7.89 -15.01
N TYR A 557 -26.14 -8.79 -14.97
CA TYR A 557 -25.18 -8.86 -13.86
C TYR A 557 -23.83 -8.18 -14.12
N GLY A 558 -23.43 -7.91 -15.37
CA GLY A 558 -22.09 -7.38 -15.69
C GLY A 558 -22.06 -6.25 -16.72
N LYS A 559 -21.37 -5.16 -16.37
CA LYS A 559 -21.25 -3.91 -17.14
C LYS A 559 -19.86 -3.32 -16.99
N GLY A 560 -19.41 -2.52 -17.96
CA GLY A 560 -18.15 -1.78 -17.83
C GLY A 560 -16.93 -2.68 -17.86
N ALA A 561 -16.74 -3.51 -18.90
CA ALA A 561 -15.65 -4.50 -18.89
C ALA A 561 -14.27 -3.85 -18.66
N GLY A 562 -14.00 -2.71 -19.30
CA GLY A 562 -12.86 -1.87 -18.96
C GLY A 562 -13.02 -1.22 -17.59
N ILE A 563 -14.05 -0.37 -17.44
CA ILE A 563 -14.28 0.42 -16.23
C ILE A 563 -15.75 0.39 -15.83
N PHE A 564 -16.02 0.05 -14.58
CA PHE A 564 -17.29 0.33 -13.92
C PHE A 564 -17.13 1.47 -12.91
N ASN A 565 -18.00 2.47 -12.97
CA ASN A 565 -18.03 3.59 -12.05
C ASN A 565 -19.42 3.77 -11.43
N SER A 566 -19.47 3.79 -10.09
CA SER A 566 -20.62 4.28 -9.31
C SER A 566 -20.27 5.44 -8.39
N GLY A 567 -19.00 5.86 -8.34
CA GLY A 567 -18.52 7.00 -7.59
C GLY A 567 -18.18 8.20 -8.49
N ILE A 568 -17.06 8.87 -8.22
CA ILE A 568 -16.53 9.94 -9.08
C ILE A 568 -15.37 9.38 -9.90
N LEU A 569 -15.44 9.50 -11.22
CA LEU A 569 -14.38 9.10 -12.15
C LEU A 569 -13.88 10.32 -12.93
N THR A 570 -12.58 10.57 -12.91
CA THR A 570 -11.92 11.57 -13.76
C THR A 570 -10.96 10.87 -14.69
N VAL A 571 -11.10 11.06 -16.01
CA VAL A 571 -10.29 10.42 -17.04
C VAL A 571 -9.61 11.50 -17.88
N ARG A 572 -8.28 11.51 -17.89
CA ARG A 572 -7.47 12.49 -18.64
C ARG A 572 -6.41 11.81 -19.47
N ASN A 573 -6.24 12.23 -20.72
CA ASN A 573 -5.16 11.74 -21.61
C ASN A 573 -5.07 10.20 -21.62
N THR A 574 -6.21 9.51 -21.53
CA THR A 574 -6.28 8.07 -21.29
C THR A 574 -6.91 7.39 -22.50
N HIS A 575 -6.44 6.18 -22.81
CA HIS A 575 -6.99 5.37 -23.89
C HIS A 575 -7.74 4.15 -23.35
N ILE A 576 -9.02 4.01 -23.68
CA ILE A 576 -9.86 2.89 -23.25
C ILE A 576 -10.22 2.10 -24.51
N LYS A 577 -9.60 0.93 -24.70
CA LYS A 577 -9.68 0.22 -25.97
C LYS A 577 -9.89 -1.28 -25.85
N ASP A 578 -10.56 -1.86 -26.84
CA ASP A 578 -10.65 -3.31 -27.02
C ASP A 578 -11.23 -4.10 -25.81
N ASN A 579 -11.96 -3.44 -24.92
CA ASN A 579 -12.63 -4.08 -23.79
C ASN A 579 -13.98 -4.67 -24.22
N LYS A 580 -14.36 -5.84 -23.69
CA LYS A 580 -15.45 -6.66 -24.23
C LYS A 580 -16.42 -7.17 -23.16
N CYS A 581 -17.72 -6.98 -23.33
CA CYS A 581 -18.77 -7.72 -22.61
C CYS A 581 -19.45 -8.66 -23.62
N THR A 582 -19.28 -9.97 -23.46
CA THR A 582 -19.71 -11.00 -24.44
C THR A 582 -20.55 -12.11 -23.80
N PHE A 583 -21.22 -12.92 -24.63
CA PHE A 583 -22.02 -14.06 -24.19
C PHE A 583 -22.04 -15.23 -25.20
N GLU A 584 -22.42 -16.44 -24.75
CA GLU A 584 -22.29 -17.71 -25.49
C GLU A 584 -23.38 -18.04 -26.52
N SER A 585 -24.50 -17.31 -26.62
CA SER A 585 -25.63 -17.77 -27.45
C SER A 585 -25.93 -16.88 -28.65
N ASP A 586 -26.44 -17.49 -29.71
CA ASP A 586 -26.91 -16.86 -30.95
C ASP A 586 -28.23 -16.06 -30.74
N GLN A 587 -28.67 -15.87 -29.49
CA GLN A 587 -29.91 -15.17 -29.15
C GLN A 587 -29.66 -13.67 -28.97
N LEU A 588 -30.22 -12.89 -29.89
CA LEU A 588 -30.02 -11.44 -30.07
C LEU A 588 -30.63 -10.52 -29.00
N GLU A 589 -30.87 -10.97 -27.76
CA GLU A 589 -31.50 -10.11 -26.75
C GLU A 589 -30.81 -10.16 -25.37
N SER A 590 -30.38 -8.97 -24.93
CA SER A 590 -30.29 -8.45 -23.55
C SER A 590 -28.91 -8.29 -22.85
N SER A 591 -28.57 -7.00 -22.62
CA SER A 591 -27.96 -6.42 -21.40
C SER A 591 -26.43 -6.46 -21.17
N ALA A 592 -25.60 -6.40 -22.22
CA ALA A 592 -24.13 -6.31 -22.08
C ALA A 592 -23.62 -4.86 -22.19
N TYR A 593 -23.98 -3.98 -21.25
CA TYR A 593 -23.79 -2.54 -21.42
C TYR A 593 -22.36 -2.04 -21.14
N GLY A 594 -21.86 -1.13 -22.00
CA GLY A 594 -20.64 -0.37 -21.72
C GLY A 594 -19.38 -1.23 -21.76
N GLY A 595 -19.00 -1.78 -22.92
CA GLY A 595 -17.78 -2.60 -23.04
C GLY A 595 -16.54 -1.87 -22.52
N GLY A 596 -16.38 -0.60 -22.91
CA GLY A 596 -15.34 0.28 -22.39
C GLY A 596 -15.65 0.78 -20.99
N ILE A 597 -16.76 1.52 -20.85
CA ILE A 597 -17.11 2.22 -19.62
C ILE A 597 -18.59 2.03 -19.28
N ALA A 598 -18.90 1.74 -18.02
CA ALA A 598 -20.24 1.87 -17.46
C ALA A 598 -20.23 2.87 -16.30
N ASN A 599 -20.88 4.03 -16.49
CA ASN A 599 -21.10 5.04 -15.45
C ASN A 599 -22.53 4.92 -14.92
N MET A 600 -22.68 4.29 -13.76
CA MET A 600 -23.99 3.95 -13.20
C MET A 600 -24.28 4.72 -11.92
N GLY A 601 -25.10 5.77 -12.01
CA GLY A 601 -25.43 6.65 -10.88
C GLY A 601 -24.25 7.48 -10.35
N GLY A 602 -23.05 7.32 -10.91
CA GLY A 602 -21.86 8.09 -10.59
C GLY A 602 -21.70 9.34 -11.46
N THR A 603 -20.61 10.07 -11.19
CA THR A 603 -20.21 11.27 -11.95
C THR A 603 -18.89 11.01 -12.65
N MET A 604 -18.85 11.25 -13.96
CA MET A 604 -17.67 11.09 -14.79
C MET A 604 -17.29 12.41 -15.47
N TYR A 605 -16.01 12.77 -15.37
CA TYR A 605 -15.36 13.83 -16.14
C TYR A 605 -14.33 13.19 -17.07
N MET A 606 -14.43 13.43 -18.38
CA MET A 606 -13.48 12.91 -19.36
C MET A 606 -12.91 14.04 -20.22
N GLU A 607 -11.59 14.11 -20.30
CA GLU A 607 -10.86 15.14 -21.03
C GLU A 607 -9.77 14.52 -21.89
N ASN A 608 -9.64 14.97 -23.14
CA ASN A 608 -8.53 14.62 -24.03
C ASN A 608 -8.25 13.11 -24.12
N SER A 609 -9.30 12.29 -24.10
CA SER A 609 -9.19 10.83 -24.00
C SER A 609 -9.84 10.14 -25.20
N THR A 610 -9.43 8.90 -25.49
CA THR A 610 -9.94 8.13 -26.64
C THR A 610 -10.56 6.82 -26.20
N VAL A 611 -11.80 6.54 -26.63
CA VAL A 611 -12.54 5.30 -26.39
C VAL A 611 -12.77 4.57 -27.72
N SER A 612 -12.12 3.42 -27.94
CA SER A 612 -12.18 2.75 -29.25
C SER A 612 -12.17 1.24 -29.25
N GLY A 613 -12.80 0.59 -30.23
CA GLY A 613 -12.76 -0.88 -30.36
C GLY A 613 -13.49 -1.65 -29.26
N ASN A 614 -14.20 -0.97 -28.36
CA ASN A 614 -14.86 -1.61 -27.23
C ASN A 614 -16.19 -2.22 -27.65
N TYR A 615 -16.48 -3.41 -27.12
CA TYR A 615 -17.64 -4.22 -27.48
C TYR A 615 -18.56 -4.42 -26.26
N GLY A 616 -19.82 -4.03 -26.40
CA GLY A 616 -20.86 -4.17 -25.38
C GLY A 616 -22.23 -3.80 -25.98
N LEU A 617 -23.17 -4.72 -25.93
CA LEU A 617 -24.47 -4.61 -26.59
C LEU A 617 -25.55 -4.04 -25.64
N PRO A 618 -26.19 -2.90 -25.98
CA PRO A 618 -25.71 -1.72 -26.73
C PRO A 618 -24.81 -0.76 -25.91
N GLY A 619 -24.12 0.15 -26.60
CA GLY A 619 -23.24 1.16 -25.98
C GLY A 619 -21.81 0.64 -25.76
N GLY A 620 -21.19 0.08 -26.80
CA GLY A 620 -19.87 -0.56 -26.74
C GLY A 620 -18.78 0.31 -26.13
N GLY A 621 -18.72 1.58 -26.53
CA GLY A 621 -17.79 2.55 -25.93
C GLY A 621 -18.16 2.90 -24.49
N MET A 622 -19.36 3.47 -24.29
CA MET A 622 -19.84 3.91 -22.98
C MET A 622 -21.34 3.67 -22.77
N TYR A 623 -21.67 3.24 -21.57
CA TYR A 623 -23.02 3.24 -21.01
C TYR A 623 -23.12 4.23 -19.84
N ASN A 624 -24.09 5.14 -19.88
CA ASN A 624 -24.30 6.16 -18.86
C ASN A 624 -25.74 6.15 -18.32
N THR A 625 -25.87 6.07 -17.00
CA THR A 625 -27.12 6.37 -16.25
C THR A 625 -26.90 7.41 -15.16
N GLY A 626 -25.70 7.99 -15.06
CA GLY A 626 -25.33 9.04 -14.12
C GLY A 626 -25.03 10.37 -14.83
N THR A 627 -24.03 11.10 -14.34
CA THR A 627 -23.55 12.34 -14.99
C THR A 627 -22.26 12.07 -15.77
N ALA A 628 -22.22 12.42 -17.05
CA ALA A 628 -21.04 12.34 -17.90
C ALA A 628 -20.77 13.69 -18.58
N ILE A 629 -19.60 14.27 -18.31
CA ILE A 629 -19.12 15.51 -18.93
C ILE A 629 -17.84 15.18 -19.70
N ILE A 630 -17.89 15.34 -21.02
CA ILE A 630 -16.84 14.89 -21.94
C ILE A 630 -16.38 16.06 -22.80
N THR A 631 -15.09 16.34 -22.77
CA THR A 631 -14.46 17.44 -23.51
C THR A 631 -13.23 16.96 -24.27
N GLY A 632 -13.00 17.46 -25.49
CA GLY A 632 -11.75 17.22 -26.21
C GLY A 632 -11.48 15.76 -26.57
N SER A 633 -12.50 14.90 -26.54
CA SER A 633 -12.33 13.44 -26.53
C SER A 633 -12.89 12.76 -27.78
N THR A 634 -12.39 11.56 -28.08
CA THR A 634 -12.77 10.81 -29.29
C THR A 634 -13.38 9.46 -28.96
N PHE A 635 -14.53 9.15 -29.57
CA PHE A 635 -15.13 7.82 -29.56
C PHE A 635 -15.13 7.27 -30.98
N ASN A 636 -14.35 6.23 -31.24
CA ASN A 636 -14.22 5.69 -32.60
C ASN A 636 -14.16 4.17 -32.67
N ASP A 637 -14.63 3.60 -33.78
CA ASP A 637 -14.51 2.17 -34.09
C ASP A 637 -15.05 1.24 -32.99
N ASN A 638 -16.03 1.69 -32.19
CA ASN A 638 -16.73 0.82 -31.24
C ASN A 638 -17.84 0.08 -32.01
N PRO A 639 -17.73 -1.25 -32.23
CA PRO A 639 -18.60 -1.99 -33.15
C PRO A 639 -20.08 -2.05 -32.74
N THR A 640 -20.38 -1.83 -31.45
CA THR A 640 -21.75 -1.94 -30.88
C THR A 640 -22.27 -0.61 -30.32
N GLY A 641 -21.75 0.49 -30.86
CA GLY A 641 -22.17 1.85 -30.54
C GLY A 641 -21.17 2.64 -29.70
N ALA A 642 -21.12 3.95 -29.89
CA ALA A 642 -20.20 4.83 -29.19
C ALA A 642 -20.66 5.13 -27.76
N ILE A 643 -21.84 5.74 -27.61
CA ILE A 643 -22.37 6.16 -26.30
C ILE A 643 -23.85 5.82 -26.22
N MET A 644 -24.23 5.20 -25.11
CA MET A 644 -25.61 5.02 -24.71
C MET A 644 -25.91 5.75 -23.41
N ASN A 645 -26.92 6.61 -23.41
CA ASN A 645 -27.34 7.44 -22.29
C ASN A 645 -28.82 7.22 -21.98
N LEU A 646 -29.13 6.64 -20.82
CA LEU A 646 -30.50 6.23 -20.45
C LEU A 646 -30.99 6.86 -19.14
N GLY A 647 -32.32 6.95 -19.00
CA GLY A 647 -32.98 7.41 -17.76
C GLY A 647 -32.83 8.90 -17.55
N ASP A 648 -32.58 9.32 -16.31
CA ASP A 648 -32.42 10.74 -15.92
C ASP A 648 -30.96 11.22 -16.07
N ALA A 649 -30.16 10.53 -16.89
CA ALA A 649 -28.73 10.74 -17.02
C ALA A 649 -28.36 12.04 -17.73
N ILE A 650 -27.31 12.69 -17.26
CA ILE A 650 -26.75 13.91 -17.85
C ILE A 650 -25.60 13.54 -18.78
N LEU A 651 -25.65 13.98 -20.03
CA LEU A 651 -24.58 13.86 -21.01
C LEU A 651 -24.24 15.23 -21.61
N ARG A 652 -23.01 15.70 -21.40
CA ARG A 652 -22.52 16.95 -21.98
C ARG A 652 -21.28 16.67 -22.80
N LEU A 653 -21.37 16.91 -24.11
CA LEU A 653 -20.29 16.74 -25.08
C LEU A 653 -19.83 18.12 -25.56
N THR A 654 -18.52 18.38 -25.49
CA THR A 654 -17.92 19.61 -26.02
C THR A 654 -16.62 19.32 -26.76
N ASN A 655 -16.37 19.95 -27.91
CA ASN A 655 -15.12 19.78 -28.68
C ASN A 655 -14.72 18.31 -28.87
N SER A 656 -15.68 17.43 -29.18
CA SER A 656 -15.46 15.99 -29.19
C SER A 656 -15.83 15.37 -30.53
N THR A 657 -15.13 14.31 -30.91
CA THR A 657 -15.34 13.60 -32.18
C THR A 657 -15.93 12.21 -31.92
N ILE A 658 -17.03 11.87 -32.60
CA ILE A 658 -17.65 10.55 -32.56
C ILE A 658 -17.72 10.01 -33.99
N SER A 659 -16.91 9.00 -34.31
CA SER A 659 -16.82 8.52 -35.69
C SER A 659 -16.52 7.05 -35.88
N GLY A 660 -17.07 6.43 -36.92
CA GLY A 660 -16.76 5.04 -37.28
C GLY A 660 -17.39 4.00 -36.35
N ASN A 661 -18.33 4.38 -35.48
CA ASN A 661 -18.94 3.45 -34.54
C ASN A 661 -20.08 2.65 -35.22
N GLY A 662 -20.14 1.35 -34.94
CA GLY A 662 -21.08 0.41 -35.54
C GLY A 662 -22.39 0.26 -34.76
N ASN A 663 -23.28 -0.58 -35.30
CA ASN A 663 -24.53 -0.98 -34.67
C ASN A 663 -24.65 -2.50 -34.80
N TYR A 664 -24.98 -3.17 -33.70
CA TYR A 664 -25.26 -4.60 -33.67
C TYR A 664 -26.61 -4.81 -32.98
N GLY A 665 -27.70 -4.61 -33.73
CA GLY A 665 -29.08 -4.72 -33.26
C GLY A 665 -29.77 -3.36 -33.06
N TYR A 666 -30.51 -2.93 -34.09
CA TYR A 666 -31.59 -1.93 -34.15
C TYR A 666 -31.38 -0.48 -33.64
N ASP A 667 -30.25 -0.14 -33.00
CA ASP A 667 -30.11 1.08 -32.21
C ASP A 667 -28.85 1.91 -32.60
N GLY A 668 -28.96 3.25 -32.70
CA GLY A 668 -27.95 4.12 -33.35
C GLY A 668 -26.51 3.96 -32.86
N GLY A 669 -25.57 3.78 -33.80
CA GLY A 669 -24.17 3.50 -33.54
C GLY A 669 -23.33 4.68 -33.03
N GLY A 670 -23.75 5.93 -33.24
CA GLY A 670 -23.13 7.11 -32.66
C GLY A 670 -23.61 7.34 -31.23
N LEU A 671 -24.77 7.96 -31.08
CA LEU A 671 -25.41 8.24 -29.79
C LEU A 671 -26.77 7.54 -29.69
N PHE A 672 -26.97 6.77 -28.63
CA PHE A 672 -28.28 6.26 -28.23
C PHE A 672 -28.76 7.02 -26.99
N LEU A 673 -29.91 7.67 -27.09
CA LEU A 673 -30.47 8.53 -26.05
C LEU A 673 -31.86 8.04 -25.63
N GLY A 674 -32.09 7.95 -24.33
CA GLY A 674 -33.39 7.57 -23.75
C GLY A 674 -33.65 8.13 -22.36
N GLY A 675 -34.92 8.32 -21.99
CA GLY A 675 -35.33 8.82 -20.67
C GLY A 675 -35.53 10.35 -20.58
N GLN A 676 -35.46 10.90 -19.35
CA GLN A 676 -35.79 12.31 -19.04
C GLN A 676 -34.57 13.19 -18.68
N GLY A 677 -33.35 12.69 -18.91
CA GLY A 677 -32.11 13.40 -18.62
C GLY A 677 -31.80 14.60 -19.52
N GLU A 678 -30.68 15.27 -19.25
CA GLU A 678 -30.14 16.40 -20.02
C GLU A 678 -29.08 15.91 -21.02
N VAL A 679 -29.21 16.30 -22.29
CA VAL A 679 -28.18 16.09 -23.31
C VAL A 679 -27.80 17.44 -23.94
N VAL A 680 -26.51 17.76 -23.89
CA VAL A 680 -25.94 18.98 -24.50
C VAL A 680 -24.80 18.60 -25.43
N ILE A 681 -24.90 19.01 -26.69
CA ILE A 681 -23.86 18.80 -27.70
C ILE A 681 -23.42 20.17 -28.24
N ASN A 682 -22.13 20.49 -28.09
CA ASN A 682 -21.56 21.77 -28.50
C ASN A 682 -20.20 21.58 -29.20
N PHE A 683 -19.99 22.16 -30.38
CA PHE A 683 -18.73 22.01 -31.14
C PHE A 683 -18.27 20.55 -31.30
N CYS A 684 -19.19 19.63 -31.56
CA CYS A 684 -18.86 18.22 -31.76
C CYS A 684 -18.95 17.82 -33.24
N THR A 685 -18.17 16.81 -33.63
CA THR A 685 -18.23 16.21 -34.96
C THR A 685 -18.69 14.75 -34.85
N ILE A 686 -19.90 14.47 -35.30
CA ILE A 686 -20.53 13.13 -35.28
C ILE A 686 -20.73 12.67 -36.72
N THR A 687 -19.88 11.76 -37.20
CA THR A 687 -19.83 11.40 -38.63
C THR A 687 -19.41 9.95 -38.85
N ARG A 688 -19.81 9.34 -39.97
CA ARG A 688 -19.41 7.97 -40.36
C ARG A 688 -19.77 6.89 -39.35
N ASN A 689 -20.80 7.11 -38.52
CA ASN A 689 -21.35 6.08 -37.64
C ASN A 689 -22.49 5.33 -38.33
N PHE A 690 -22.75 4.09 -37.92
CA PHE A 690 -23.94 3.34 -38.34
C PHE A 690 -25.16 3.81 -37.51
N GLY A 691 -25.75 4.93 -37.94
CA GLY A 691 -26.71 5.74 -37.18
C GLY A 691 -25.98 6.81 -36.38
N GLY A 692 -26.28 8.09 -36.64
CA GLY A 692 -25.64 9.24 -35.99
C GLY A 692 -26.19 9.43 -34.58
N ILE A 693 -27.46 9.79 -34.45
CA ILE A 693 -28.16 9.87 -33.17
C ILE A 693 -29.50 9.13 -33.28
N TYR A 694 -29.77 8.29 -32.28
CA TYR A 694 -31.03 7.59 -32.06
C TYR A 694 -31.64 8.03 -30.72
N ASN A 695 -32.93 8.33 -30.73
CA ASN A 695 -33.66 8.78 -29.55
C ASN A 695 -34.90 7.90 -29.31
N GLU A 696 -34.90 7.14 -28.22
CA GLU A 696 -36.02 6.25 -27.85
C GLU A 696 -37.21 7.00 -27.22
N ARG A 697 -38.42 6.45 -27.40
CA ARG A 697 -39.67 7.01 -26.90
C ARG A 697 -39.84 6.77 -25.39
N SER A 698 -40.19 7.79 -24.61
CA SER A 698 -40.81 7.60 -23.28
C SER A 698 -42.23 7.05 -23.47
N VAL A 699 -42.48 5.82 -23.00
CA VAL A 699 -43.74 5.10 -23.22
C VAL A 699 -44.86 5.58 -22.28
N GLU A 700 -44.55 6.40 -21.26
CA GLU A 700 -45.56 6.92 -20.32
C GLU A 700 -46.16 8.25 -20.81
N THR A 701 -47.42 8.20 -21.21
CA THR A 701 -48.23 9.40 -21.50
C THR A 701 -48.37 10.26 -20.24
N GLY A 702 -47.68 11.40 -20.17
CA GLY A 702 -47.84 12.40 -19.11
C GLY A 702 -46.58 12.74 -18.29
N THR A 703 -45.45 12.07 -18.54
CA THR A 703 -44.16 12.42 -17.90
C THR A 703 -43.45 13.56 -18.66
N PRO A 704 -42.85 14.55 -17.98
CA PRO A 704 -42.08 15.62 -18.63
C PRO A 704 -40.91 15.03 -19.42
N GLN A 705 -40.70 15.50 -20.65
CA GLN A 705 -39.58 15.09 -21.49
C GLN A 705 -38.26 15.73 -21.05
N GLY A 706 -37.16 14.97 -21.10
CA GLY A 706 -35.80 15.48 -20.92
C GLY A 706 -35.39 16.55 -21.94
N THR A 707 -34.33 17.29 -21.64
CA THR A 707 -33.84 18.38 -22.49
C THR A 707 -32.73 17.88 -23.41
N PHE A 708 -32.87 18.08 -24.73
CA PHE A 708 -31.82 17.79 -25.69
C PHE A 708 -31.49 19.04 -26.51
N THR A 709 -30.26 19.54 -26.37
CA THR A 709 -29.76 20.70 -27.11
C THR A 709 -28.54 20.37 -27.95
N ILE A 710 -28.51 20.94 -29.16
CA ILE A 710 -27.36 20.85 -30.07
C ILE A 710 -27.07 22.23 -30.67
N GLN A 711 -25.78 22.59 -30.78
CA GLN A 711 -25.33 23.82 -31.41
C GLN A 711 -23.90 23.70 -31.91
N ASN A 712 -23.52 24.54 -32.88
CA ASN A 712 -22.15 24.64 -33.38
C ASN A 712 -21.53 23.30 -33.83
N SER A 713 -22.35 22.31 -34.18
CA SER A 713 -21.90 20.92 -34.32
C SER A 713 -22.19 20.36 -35.71
N ILE A 714 -21.40 19.35 -36.11
CA ILE A 714 -21.57 18.63 -37.36
C ILE A 714 -22.17 17.26 -37.04
N LEU A 715 -23.34 16.98 -37.59
CA LEU A 715 -24.00 15.67 -37.60
C LEU A 715 -24.28 15.28 -39.06
N ALA A 716 -23.32 14.61 -39.69
CA ALA A 716 -23.37 14.38 -41.14
C ALA A 716 -22.59 13.14 -41.58
N GLY A 717 -23.05 12.49 -42.65
CA GLY A 717 -22.35 11.35 -43.25
C GLY A 717 -22.42 10.06 -42.43
N ASN A 718 -23.45 9.92 -41.59
CA ASN A 718 -23.77 8.68 -40.88
C ASN A 718 -24.72 7.82 -41.74
N ILE A 719 -24.60 6.50 -41.62
CA ILE A 719 -25.31 5.52 -42.46
C ILE A 719 -26.44 4.90 -41.64
N GLY A 720 -27.69 4.94 -42.11
CA GLY A 720 -28.83 4.35 -41.40
C GLY A 720 -28.94 2.84 -41.64
N PRO A 721 -29.64 2.08 -40.78
CA PRO A 721 -29.97 0.70 -41.09
C PRO A 721 -30.84 0.65 -42.36
N ASP A 722 -30.55 -0.29 -43.26
CA ASP A 722 -31.52 -0.68 -44.29
C ASP A 722 -32.74 -1.24 -43.56
N ASP A 723 -33.89 -0.58 -43.69
CA ASP A 723 -35.12 -1.13 -43.14
C ASP A 723 -35.45 -2.44 -43.89
N GLU A 724 -36.06 -3.40 -43.18
CA GLU A 724 -36.55 -4.67 -43.75
C GLU A 724 -37.63 -4.45 -44.85
N TYR A 725 -37.96 -3.19 -45.15
CA TYR A 725 -38.94 -2.73 -46.15
C TYR A 725 -38.33 -1.99 -47.35
N GLY A 726 -37.00 -1.91 -47.48
CA GLY A 726 -36.33 -1.46 -48.72
C GLY A 726 -36.42 0.04 -49.03
N GLY A 727 -36.58 0.90 -48.02
CA GLY A 727 -36.47 2.35 -48.09
C GLY A 727 -35.25 2.85 -47.32
N GLY A 728 -34.09 2.91 -48.00
CA GLY A 728 -32.84 3.45 -47.45
C GLY A 728 -33.05 4.79 -46.73
N SER A 729 -33.04 4.73 -45.41
CA SER A 729 -33.35 5.84 -44.50
C SER A 729 -32.05 6.52 -44.08
N THR A 730 -32.02 7.84 -44.17
CA THR A 730 -30.84 8.67 -43.94
C THR A 730 -30.36 8.56 -42.49
N GLY A 731 -29.07 8.31 -42.28
CA GLY A 731 -28.53 7.84 -41.00
C GLY A 731 -28.14 8.89 -39.98
N ASP A 732 -28.24 10.20 -40.27
CA ASP A 732 -27.73 11.24 -39.35
C ASP A 732 -28.60 11.38 -38.08
N TYR A 733 -29.92 11.30 -38.21
CA TYR A 733 -30.87 11.33 -37.09
C TYR A 733 -32.04 10.40 -37.38
N TYR A 734 -32.20 9.32 -36.61
CA TYR A 734 -33.19 8.26 -36.88
C TYR A 734 -34.27 8.15 -35.81
N PHE A 735 -35.52 7.94 -36.24
CA PHE A 735 -36.66 7.60 -35.40
C PHE A 735 -37.27 6.27 -35.84
N PRO A 736 -37.65 5.36 -34.92
CA PRO A 736 -38.32 4.13 -35.29
C PRO A 736 -39.73 4.43 -35.84
N ARG A 737 -39.96 4.08 -37.11
CA ARG A 737 -41.26 4.18 -37.78
C ARG A 737 -42.17 3.03 -37.33
N GLN A 738 -42.67 3.06 -36.09
CA GLN A 738 -43.71 2.12 -35.65
C GLN A 738 -45.09 2.56 -36.20
N PRO A 739 -45.80 1.77 -37.03
CA PRO A 739 -47.02 2.20 -37.73
C PRO A 739 -48.26 2.44 -36.83
N TYR A 740 -48.18 2.19 -35.52
CA TYR A 740 -49.37 1.98 -34.68
C TYR A 740 -49.75 3.11 -33.72
N PHE A 741 -49.00 4.22 -33.63
CA PHE A 741 -49.31 5.28 -32.64
C PHE A 741 -49.12 6.71 -33.16
N PRO A 742 -49.98 7.67 -32.75
CA PRO A 742 -49.92 9.06 -33.19
C PRO A 742 -48.67 9.84 -32.70
N PRO A 743 -48.29 10.97 -33.33
CA PRO A 743 -46.96 11.59 -33.24
C PRO A 743 -46.61 12.33 -31.94
N SER A 744 -47.46 12.30 -30.92
CA SER A 744 -47.32 13.13 -29.72
C SER A 744 -46.54 12.39 -28.63
N GLY A 745 -45.21 12.53 -28.59
CA GLY A 745 -44.39 11.94 -27.51
C GLY A 745 -42.88 11.84 -27.71
N TYR A 746 -42.28 12.50 -28.72
CA TYR A 746 -40.82 12.52 -28.92
C TYR A 746 -40.19 13.73 -28.21
N ALA A 747 -39.04 13.55 -27.54
CA ALA A 747 -38.23 14.68 -27.08
C ALA A 747 -37.81 15.51 -28.29
N ASN A 748 -38.26 16.76 -28.35
CA ASN A 748 -37.90 17.65 -29.44
C ASN A 748 -36.41 17.98 -29.32
N LEU A 749 -35.63 17.59 -30.34
CA LEU A 749 -34.28 18.13 -30.53
C LEU A 749 -34.38 19.65 -30.58
N ASN A 750 -33.81 20.35 -29.59
CA ASN A 750 -33.77 21.79 -29.56
C ASN A 750 -32.44 22.27 -30.14
N SER A 751 -32.43 22.57 -31.44
CA SER A 751 -31.28 23.21 -32.06
C SER A 751 -31.19 24.66 -31.62
N LEU A 752 -30.07 25.04 -30.99
CA LEU A 752 -29.77 26.44 -30.66
C LEU A 752 -29.08 27.17 -31.83
N GLY A 753 -28.88 26.50 -32.97
CA GLY A 753 -28.35 27.09 -34.19
C GLY A 753 -26.93 26.69 -34.55
N ASN A 754 -26.53 27.09 -35.77
CA ASN A 754 -25.21 26.88 -36.35
C ASN A 754 -24.78 25.41 -36.32
N ASN A 755 -25.63 24.50 -36.79
CA ASN A 755 -25.28 23.09 -36.98
C ASN A 755 -25.26 22.69 -38.45
N ILE A 756 -24.51 21.65 -38.78
CA ILE A 756 -24.68 20.93 -40.06
C ILE A 756 -25.40 19.63 -39.80
N PHE A 757 -26.60 19.50 -40.35
CA PHE A 757 -27.32 18.24 -40.46
C PHE A 757 -27.18 17.75 -41.89
N GLY A 758 -26.30 16.76 -42.12
CA GLY A 758 -25.92 16.34 -43.47
C GLY A 758 -27.10 15.82 -44.29
N ASN A 759 -27.95 15.00 -43.68
CA ASN A 759 -29.10 14.40 -44.33
C ASN A 759 -30.17 13.97 -43.32
N VAL A 760 -31.29 14.69 -43.26
CA VAL A 760 -32.42 14.35 -42.39
C VAL A 760 -33.63 13.87 -43.20
N ASN A 761 -34.29 12.80 -42.72
CA ASN A 761 -35.56 12.30 -43.25
C ASN A 761 -36.69 12.70 -42.27
N ALA A 762 -37.05 13.98 -42.26
CA ALA A 762 -38.07 14.50 -41.34
C ALA A 762 -39.44 14.63 -42.04
N PRO A 763 -40.55 14.14 -41.45
CA PRO A 763 -41.88 14.64 -41.78
C PRO A 763 -41.99 16.15 -41.46
N LEU A 764 -42.87 16.85 -42.19
CA LEU A 764 -43.02 18.31 -42.33
C LEU A 764 -43.24 19.17 -41.05
N ASN A 765 -43.04 18.61 -39.86
CA ASN A 765 -43.40 19.21 -38.58
C ASN A 765 -42.28 19.18 -37.52
N TRP A 766 -41.05 18.82 -37.88
CA TRP A 766 -39.87 18.93 -37.01
C TRP A 766 -38.93 20.05 -37.48
N THR A 767 -38.74 21.04 -36.62
CA THR A 767 -37.96 22.24 -36.91
C THR A 767 -36.48 22.04 -36.58
N PHE A 768 -35.70 21.48 -37.51
CA PHE A 768 -34.24 21.64 -37.57
C PHE A 768 -33.89 23.06 -38.06
N ASN A 769 -34.37 24.08 -37.35
CA ASN A 769 -34.46 25.45 -37.89
C ASN A 769 -33.83 26.46 -36.93
N GLY A 770 -32.84 26.04 -36.14
CA GLY A 770 -32.06 26.96 -35.33
C GLY A 770 -31.38 28.01 -36.22
N PRO A 771 -31.15 29.24 -35.73
CA PRO A 771 -30.48 30.28 -36.52
C PRO A 771 -29.14 29.78 -37.07
N GLY A 772 -28.91 29.88 -38.37
CA GLY A 772 -27.65 29.46 -39.01
C GLY A 772 -27.48 27.95 -39.19
N ASP A 773 -28.48 27.13 -38.86
CA ASP A 773 -28.45 25.69 -39.20
C ASP A 773 -28.42 25.47 -40.71
N GLN A 774 -27.63 24.49 -41.13
CA GLN A 774 -27.55 23.98 -42.49
C GLN A 774 -28.11 22.56 -42.51
N VAL A 775 -29.25 22.37 -43.19
CA VAL A 775 -29.98 21.10 -43.20
C VAL A 775 -30.06 20.54 -44.61
N GLY A 776 -29.40 19.40 -44.82
CA GLY A 776 -29.51 18.61 -46.05
C GLY A 776 -30.69 17.65 -46.01
N SER A 777 -31.14 17.24 -47.19
CA SER A 777 -32.26 16.29 -47.36
C SER A 777 -31.80 15.06 -48.13
N THR A 778 -32.63 14.01 -48.20
CA THR A 778 -32.30 12.80 -48.94
C THR A 778 -32.04 13.07 -50.42
N ALA A 779 -32.76 14.05 -51.01
CA ALA A 779 -32.61 14.45 -52.40
C ALA A 779 -31.39 15.37 -52.64
N SER A 780 -30.98 16.12 -51.62
CA SER A 780 -29.89 17.09 -51.67
C SER A 780 -29.13 17.06 -50.33
N PRO A 781 -28.28 16.03 -50.09
CA PRO A 781 -27.52 15.95 -48.85
C PRO A 781 -26.41 17.00 -48.82
N ILE A 782 -26.12 17.53 -47.64
CA ILE A 782 -24.99 18.43 -47.41
C ILE A 782 -23.77 17.58 -47.03
N ASN A 783 -22.71 17.69 -47.83
CA ASN A 783 -21.42 17.10 -47.48
C ASN A 783 -20.63 18.11 -46.63
N PRO A 784 -20.26 17.77 -45.39
CA PRO A 784 -19.45 18.66 -44.53
C PRO A 784 -18.00 18.84 -45.01
N GLN A 785 -17.56 18.11 -46.04
CA GLN A 785 -16.21 18.13 -46.60
C GLN A 785 -15.14 17.92 -45.52
N LEU A 786 -15.24 16.79 -44.84
CA LEU A 786 -14.33 16.36 -43.79
C LEU A 786 -13.23 15.45 -44.34
N GLY A 787 -12.00 15.66 -43.88
CA GLY A 787 -10.89 14.72 -44.05
C GLY A 787 -11.13 13.37 -43.35
N LEU A 788 -10.16 12.46 -43.48
CA LEU A 788 -10.16 11.19 -42.74
C LEU A 788 -10.00 11.45 -41.23
N LEU A 789 -10.39 10.47 -40.40
CA LEU A 789 -10.09 10.50 -38.98
C LEU A 789 -8.59 10.28 -38.82
N ALA A 790 -7.87 11.30 -38.36
CA ALA A 790 -6.40 11.27 -38.31
C ALA A 790 -5.89 12.00 -37.07
N ASP A 791 -4.61 11.78 -36.77
CA ASP A 791 -3.88 12.66 -35.86
C ASP A 791 -3.59 13.98 -36.60
N ASN A 792 -4.30 15.03 -36.20
CA ASN A 792 -4.16 16.37 -36.78
C ASN A 792 -3.43 17.32 -35.81
N GLY A 793 -2.56 16.78 -34.93
CA GLY A 793 -1.70 17.55 -34.02
C GLY A 793 -2.28 17.81 -32.63
N GLY A 794 -3.21 16.98 -32.17
CA GLY A 794 -3.82 17.09 -30.83
C GLY A 794 -3.81 15.75 -30.08
N ASN A 795 -4.18 15.75 -28.79
CA ASN A 795 -4.13 14.54 -27.95
C ASN A 795 -5.08 13.41 -28.40
N THR A 796 -6.09 13.73 -29.21
CA THR A 796 -7.03 12.75 -29.76
C THR A 796 -7.27 13.01 -31.25
N LYS A 797 -7.67 11.96 -31.99
CA LYS A 797 -7.88 12.04 -33.43
C LYS A 797 -9.09 12.93 -33.78
N THR A 798 -9.01 13.66 -34.88
CA THR A 798 -10.09 14.54 -35.34
C THR A 798 -10.33 14.41 -36.84
N HIS A 799 -11.41 15.01 -37.34
CA HIS A 799 -11.64 15.22 -38.76
C HIS A 799 -11.28 16.66 -39.14
N ALA A 800 -10.24 16.85 -39.93
CA ALA A 800 -9.89 18.16 -40.47
C ALA A 800 -10.98 18.67 -41.42
N LEU A 801 -11.29 19.97 -41.35
CA LEU A 801 -12.13 20.64 -42.36
C LEU A 801 -11.33 20.84 -43.64
N LEU A 802 -11.88 20.43 -44.79
CA LEU A 802 -11.26 20.66 -46.08
C LEU A 802 -11.61 22.06 -46.62
N THR A 803 -10.76 22.60 -47.49
CA THR A 803 -11.02 23.89 -48.16
C THR A 803 -12.37 23.87 -48.88
N GLY A 804 -13.21 24.86 -48.58
CA GLY A 804 -14.58 24.97 -49.11
C GLY A 804 -15.66 24.33 -48.23
N SER A 805 -15.29 23.75 -47.09
CA SER A 805 -16.24 23.11 -46.20
C SER A 805 -17.34 24.09 -45.75
N PRO A 806 -18.61 23.66 -45.76
CA PRO A 806 -19.72 24.46 -45.24
C PRO A 806 -19.62 24.76 -43.74
N ALA A 807 -18.71 24.09 -43.01
CA ALA A 807 -18.46 24.33 -41.59
C ALA A 807 -17.54 25.53 -41.33
N LEU A 808 -16.78 25.97 -42.35
CA LEU A 808 -15.82 27.04 -42.24
C LEU A 808 -16.51 28.37 -41.94
N ASN A 809 -16.09 29.02 -40.85
CA ASN A 809 -16.53 30.33 -40.38
C ASN A 809 -18.04 30.45 -40.19
N ALA A 810 -18.69 29.34 -39.83
CA ALA A 810 -20.15 29.21 -39.83
C ALA A 810 -20.76 28.93 -38.44
N GLY A 811 -19.93 28.85 -37.40
CA GLY A 811 -20.32 28.71 -36.00
C GLY A 811 -20.62 30.04 -35.30
N ASN A 812 -21.06 29.93 -34.04
CA ASN A 812 -21.38 31.05 -33.15
C ASN A 812 -20.35 31.19 -32.02
N ASN A 813 -19.72 32.36 -31.93
CA ASN A 813 -18.65 32.68 -30.99
C ASN A 813 -19.12 32.76 -29.53
N ALA A 814 -20.39 33.05 -29.25
CA ALA A 814 -20.85 33.40 -27.90
C ALA A 814 -20.68 32.26 -26.87
N LEU A 815 -20.67 31.01 -27.34
CA LEU A 815 -20.52 29.80 -26.51
C LEU A 815 -19.34 28.93 -27.00
N ALA A 816 -18.41 29.54 -27.75
CA ALA A 816 -17.23 28.88 -28.28
C ALA A 816 -16.16 28.70 -27.19
N PRO A 817 -15.66 27.47 -26.98
CA PRO A 817 -14.46 27.26 -26.19
C PRO A 817 -13.27 28.02 -26.80
N ALA A 818 -12.30 28.42 -25.96
CA ALA A 818 -11.12 29.17 -26.43
C ALA A 818 -10.28 28.41 -27.47
N ASN A 819 -10.27 27.08 -27.37
CA ASN A 819 -9.53 26.18 -28.25
C ASN A 819 -10.47 25.15 -28.87
N ASP A 820 -10.10 24.57 -29.99
CA ASP A 820 -10.73 23.38 -30.56
C ASP A 820 -10.28 22.08 -29.84
N GLN A 821 -10.71 20.92 -30.32
CA GLN A 821 -10.38 19.62 -29.73
C GLN A 821 -8.86 19.34 -29.62
N ARG A 822 -8.06 19.92 -30.51
CA ARG A 822 -6.60 19.71 -30.56
C ARG A 822 -5.86 20.64 -29.62
N GLY A 823 -6.54 21.65 -29.08
CA GLY A 823 -5.90 22.76 -28.37
C GLY A 823 -5.54 23.94 -29.27
N VAL A 824 -5.97 23.95 -30.55
CA VAL A 824 -5.75 25.10 -31.45
C VAL A 824 -6.71 26.22 -31.10
N VAL A 825 -6.19 27.44 -30.92
CA VAL A 825 -6.98 28.63 -30.55
C VAL A 825 -8.01 28.96 -31.64
N ARG A 826 -9.26 29.19 -31.23
CA ARG A 826 -10.31 29.70 -32.13
C ARG A 826 -10.23 31.22 -32.25
N LEU A 827 -10.23 31.74 -33.47
CA LEU A 827 -10.12 33.18 -33.72
C LEU A 827 -11.51 33.84 -33.68
N LEU A 828 -12.09 34.00 -32.48
CA LEU A 828 -13.48 34.40 -32.23
C LEU A 828 -13.83 35.87 -32.58
N THR A 829 -13.61 36.29 -33.84
CA THR A 829 -13.96 37.65 -34.32
C THR A 829 -15.23 37.65 -35.15
N VAL A 830 -15.84 38.82 -35.38
CA VAL A 830 -17.02 38.95 -36.26
C VAL A 830 -16.67 38.63 -37.72
N ALA A 831 -15.42 38.91 -38.15
CA ALA A 831 -14.95 38.66 -39.51
C ALA A 831 -14.52 37.20 -39.74
N ASN A 832 -14.28 36.45 -38.66
CA ASN A 832 -13.90 35.05 -38.68
C ASN A 832 -14.65 34.33 -37.53
N PRO A 833 -15.94 34.02 -37.69
CA PRO A 833 -16.67 33.22 -36.70
C PRO A 833 -16.00 31.86 -36.49
N ALA A 834 -16.20 31.24 -35.34
CA ALA A 834 -15.71 29.89 -35.06
C ALA A 834 -16.21 28.89 -36.10
N ASP A 835 -15.44 27.84 -36.39
CA ASP A 835 -15.90 26.77 -37.25
C ASP A 835 -16.89 25.83 -36.55
N MET A 836 -17.87 25.32 -37.29
CA MET A 836 -18.75 24.27 -36.77
C MET A 836 -18.00 22.95 -36.59
N GLY A 837 -18.29 22.24 -35.50
CA GLY A 837 -17.68 20.96 -35.16
C GLY A 837 -16.43 21.08 -34.29
N ALA A 838 -15.75 19.95 -34.09
CA ALA A 838 -14.66 19.81 -33.12
C ALA A 838 -13.31 20.38 -33.59
N TYR A 839 -13.21 20.83 -34.85
CA TYR A 839 -11.98 21.24 -35.51
C TYR A 839 -12.07 22.69 -35.98
N GLU A 840 -11.02 23.48 -35.75
CA GLU A 840 -10.83 24.83 -36.29
C GLU A 840 -9.82 24.84 -37.46
N TYR A 841 -10.27 25.26 -38.62
CA TYR A 841 -9.47 25.51 -39.81
C TYR A 841 -8.80 26.88 -39.75
N VAL A 842 -7.48 26.85 -39.90
CA VAL A 842 -6.68 28.06 -40.04
C VAL A 842 -6.25 28.17 -41.49
N ALA A 843 -6.81 29.15 -42.22
CA ALA A 843 -6.48 29.38 -43.62
C ALA A 843 -4.99 29.79 -43.78
N PRO A 844 -4.29 29.30 -44.82
CA PRO A 844 -2.96 29.78 -45.13
C PRO A 844 -3.05 31.25 -45.60
N SER A 845 -2.44 32.19 -44.87
CA SER A 845 -2.36 33.60 -45.31
C SER A 845 -1.37 33.73 -46.49
N GLY A 846 -1.60 34.67 -47.42
CA GLY A 846 -0.65 35.06 -48.49
C GLY A 846 0.36 36.14 -48.03
N ALA A 847 1.52 36.28 -48.72
CA ALA A 847 2.58 37.21 -48.31
C ALA A 847 2.16 38.68 -48.46
N THR A 848 2.20 39.45 -47.37
CA THR A 848 1.65 40.81 -47.28
C THR A 848 2.68 41.93 -47.45
N ALA A 849 3.97 41.69 -47.19
CA ALA A 849 5.07 42.62 -47.47
C ALA A 849 6.42 41.89 -47.62
N SER A 850 7.34 42.43 -48.43
CA SER A 850 8.71 41.90 -48.53
C SER A 850 9.79 42.98 -48.71
N VAL A 851 10.90 42.84 -48.00
CA VAL A 851 12.04 43.78 -48.06
C VAL A 851 13.35 43.02 -48.29
N LEU A 852 14.11 43.41 -49.31
CA LEU A 852 15.47 42.92 -49.57
C LEU A 852 16.48 43.82 -48.86
N SER A 853 17.31 43.23 -48.01
CA SER A 853 18.40 43.91 -47.30
C SER A 853 19.67 43.05 -47.31
N VAL A 854 20.80 43.61 -46.87
CA VAL A 854 22.00 42.81 -46.55
C VAL A 854 21.78 42.15 -45.20
N ASN A 855 22.05 40.86 -45.10
CA ASN A 855 22.22 40.21 -43.81
C ASN A 855 23.71 40.19 -43.47
N GLY A 856 24.09 40.87 -42.40
CA GLY A 856 25.50 41.05 -42.04
C GLY A 856 26.17 42.22 -42.77
N THR A 857 27.42 42.03 -43.20
CA THR A 857 28.28 43.13 -43.65
C THR A 857 28.04 43.51 -45.11
N SER A 858 27.78 44.80 -45.36
CA SER A 858 27.67 45.38 -46.71
C SER A 858 29.02 45.68 -47.36
N SER A 859 30.13 45.40 -46.68
CA SER A 859 31.49 45.47 -47.22
C SER A 859 32.14 44.11 -47.07
N ILE A 860 32.59 43.55 -48.19
CA ILE A 860 33.23 42.24 -48.27
C ILE A 860 34.59 42.39 -48.92
N CYS A 861 35.38 41.34 -48.79
CA CYS A 861 36.69 41.28 -49.38
C CYS A 861 36.63 40.68 -50.80
N LYS A 862 37.59 40.99 -51.67
CA LYS A 862 37.57 40.52 -53.06
C LYS A 862 37.60 38.99 -53.13
N GLY A 863 36.51 38.40 -53.66
CA GLY A 863 36.32 36.95 -53.75
C GLY A 863 35.52 36.33 -52.60
N ALA A 864 35.10 37.12 -51.60
CA ALA A 864 34.19 36.69 -50.56
C ALA A 864 32.72 36.77 -51.00
N THR A 865 31.85 36.18 -50.19
CA THR A 865 30.40 36.14 -50.41
C THR A 865 29.71 37.02 -49.36
N ALA A 866 28.79 37.90 -49.80
CA ALA A 866 27.84 38.59 -48.94
C ALA A 866 26.49 37.88 -49.00
N ASN A 867 25.69 37.98 -47.93
CA ASN A 867 24.36 37.41 -47.92
C ASN A 867 23.31 38.52 -48.06
N LEU A 868 22.47 38.37 -49.07
CA LEU A 868 21.22 39.12 -49.11
C LEU A 868 20.17 38.35 -48.31
N VAL A 869 19.23 39.06 -47.72
CA VAL A 869 18.07 38.46 -47.07
C VAL A 869 16.81 39.17 -47.52
N VAL A 870 15.78 38.38 -47.78
CA VAL A 870 14.42 38.88 -47.95
C VAL A 870 13.62 38.54 -46.70
N THR A 871 13.18 39.57 -45.99
CA THR A 871 12.22 39.43 -44.90
C THR A 871 10.83 39.53 -45.48
N ILE A 872 10.06 38.45 -45.35
CA ILE A 872 8.70 38.32 -45.86
C ILE A 872 7.77 38.20 -44.65
N THR A 873 6.77 39.06 -44.58
CA THR A 873 5.67 38.99 -43.60
C THR A 873 4.39 38.54 -44.27
N GLY A 874 3.65 37.63 -43.62
CA GLY A 874 2.51 36.91 -44.21
C GLY A 874 2.94 35.80 -45.19
N GLY A 875 2.00 35.01 -45.67
CA GLY A 875 2.28 34.01 -46.71
C GLY A 875 2.52 32.61 -46.19
N THR A 876 2.50 31.65 -47.11
CA THR A 876 2.85 30.24 -46.82
C THR A 876 4.23 29.95 -47.37
N ALA A 877 5.19 29.66 -46.49
CA ALA A 877 6.50 29.17 -46.87
C ALA A 877 6.40 27.74 -47.47
N PRO A 878 7.34 27.32 -48.34
CA PRO A 878 8.46 28.12 -48.83
C PRO A 878 8.07 29.06 -49.99
N TYR A 879 8.79 30.17 -50.10
CA TYR A 879 8.57 31.22 -51.09
C TYR A 879 9.46 31.04 -52.33
N THR A 880 9.13 31.69 -53.43
CA THR A 880 10.02 31.91 -54.57
C THR A 880 10.36 33.39 -54.62
N VAL A 881 11.64 33.73 -54.47
CA VAL A 881 12.15 35.11 -54.49
C VAL A 881 12.86 35.38 -55.81
N VAL A 882 12.62 36.53 -56.43
CA VAL A 882 13.36 37.01 -57.61
C VAL A 882 13.98 38.37 -57.30
N TYR A 883 15.28 38.52 -57.53
CA TYR A 883 16.04 39.75 -57.29
C TYR A 883 17.02 40.03 -58.44
N SER A 884 17.56 41.26 -58.53
CA SER A 884 18.51 41.67 -59.58
C SER A 884 19.75 42.32 -58.99
N ASP A 885 20.88 42.23 -59.69
CA ASP A 885 22.15 42.91 -59.40
C ASP A 885 22.32 44.25 -60.16
N GLY A 886 21.24 44.73 -60.79
CA GLY A 886 21.24 45.90 -61.67
C GLY A 886 21.51 45.57 -63.15
N THR A 887 21.92 44.35 -63.48
CA THR A 887 22.18 43.89 -64.86
C THR A 887 21.44 42.60 -65.22
N ASN A 888 21.37 41.64 -64.30
CA ASN A 888 20.72 40.33 -64.46
C ASN A 888 19.70 40.09 -63.34
N SER A 889 18.76 39.19 -63.58
CA SER A 889 17.74 38.77 -62.59
C SER A 889 17.94 37.30 -62.20
N PHE A 890 17.79 36.98 -60.92
CA PHE A 890 18.05 35.69 -60.31
C PHE A 890 16.84 35.21 -59.52
N SER A 891 16.52 33.92 -59.61
CA SER A 891 15.36 33.31 -58.93
C SER A 891 15.80 32.26 -57.92
N VAL A 892 15.20 32.31 -56.72
CA VAL A 892 15.46 31.42 -55.58
C VAL A 892 14.14 30.74 -55.21
N PRO A 893 13.84 29.55 -55.76
CA PRO A 893 12.68 28.76 -55.37
C PRO A 893 12.92 28.08 -54.01
N GLY A 894 11.86 27.83 -53.25
CA GLY A 894 11.98 27.12 -51.97
C GLY A 894 12.54 27.98 -50.82
N TYR A 895 12.61 29.29 -50.99
CA TYR A 895 13.17 30.24 -50.05
C TYR A 895 12.38 30.30 -48.72
N ILE A 896 13.08 30.26 -47.60
CA ILE A 896 12.48 30.43 -46.27
C ILE A 896 12.73 31.88 -45.83
N SER A 897 11.70 32.59 -45.38
CA SER A 897 11.81 34.01 -44.97
C SER A 897 12.97 34.20 -43.98
N GLY A 898 13.83 35.18 -44.22
CA GLY A 898 15.00 35.43 -43.38
C GLY A 898 16.24 34.58 -43.68
N THR A 899 16.19 33.62 -44.61
CA THR A 899 17.38 32.83 -44.98
C THR A 899 18.34 33.57 -45.91
N ASP A 900 19.61 33.21 -45.84
CA ASP A 900 20.65 33.88 -46.61
C ASP A 900 20.62 33.48 -48.09
N ILE A 901 20.71 34.49 -48.95
CA ILE A 901 20.95 34.35 -50.40
C ILE A 901 22.40 34.79 -50.66
N PRO A 902 23.34 33.84 -50.85
CA PRO A 902 24.74 34.17 -51.04
C PRO A 902 25.00 34.81 -52.42
N VAL A 903 25.69 35.96 -52.42
CA VAL A 903 26.15 36.67 -53.62
C VAL A 903 27.64 36.99 -53.50
N SER A 904 28.41 36.85 -54.58
CA SER A 904 29.88 37.06 -54.56
C SER A 904 30.33 38.09 -55.58
N PRO A 905 29.96 39.38 -55.41
CA PRO A 905 30.36 40.42 -56.35
C PRO A 905 31.88 40.69 -56.27
N THR A 906 32.53 40.88 -57.41
CA THR A 906 33.99 41.14 -57.50
C THR A 906 34.34 42.63 -57.55
N ILE A 907 33.32 43.49 -57.65
CA ILE A 907 33.34 44.95 -57.56
C ILE A 907 32.13 45.40 -56.74
N ASN A 908 32.01 46.69 -56.43
CA ASN A 908 30.84 47.19 -55.72
C ASN A 908 29.56 46.99 -56.56
N THR A 909 28.54 46.35 -56.01
CA THR A 909 27.30 45.98 -56.72
C THR A 909 26.06 46.29 -55.88
N THR A 910 25.04 46.89 -56.49
CA THR A 910 23.74 47.22 -55.86
C THR A 910 22.66 46.27 -56.35
N TYR A 911 21.92 45.65 -55.42
CA TYR A 911 20.86 44.69 -55.70
C TYR A 911 19.47 45.29 -55.46
N SER A 912 18.43 44.74 -56.12
CA SER A 912 17.02 45.17 -55.95
C SER A 912 16.05 43.99 -56.01
N LEU A 913 14.99 44.02 -55.22
CA LEU A 913 13.95 42.99 -55.21
C LEU A 913 12.98 43.15 -56.40
N ILE A 914 12.70 42.06 -57.12
CA ILE A 914 11.78 42.07 -58.27
C ILE A 914 10.41 41.51 -57.87
N SER A 915 10.35 40.30 -57.34
CA SER A 915 9.08 39.66 -56.95
C SER A 915 9.25 38.62 -55.85
N VAL A 916 8.21 38.40 -55.06
CA VAL A 916 8.08 37.27 -54.14
C VAL A 916 6.78 36.55 -54.44
N THR A 917 6.81 35.23 -54.47
CA THR A 917 5.63 34.36 -54.66
C THR A 917 5.60 33.33 -53.54
N ASP A 918 4.48 33.07 -52.89
CA ASP A 918 4.39 32.05 -51.84
C ASP A 918 4.21 30.63 -52.40
N ALA A 919 4.23 29.61 -51.53
CA ALA A 919 4.07 28.20 -51.90
C ALA A 919 2.73 27.91 -52.63
N ASN A 920 1.75 28.80 -52.46
CA ASN A 920 0.43 28.72 -53.06
C ASN A 920 0.35 29.49 -54.40
N LEU A 921 1.50 29.91 -54.95
CA LEU A 921 1.63 30.64 -56.21
C LEU A 921 1.03 32.06 -56.19
N THR A 922 0.82 32.64 -55.02
CA THR A 922 0.29 34.00 -54.85
C THR A 922 1.45 35.01 -54.82
N ALA A 923 1.41 36.02 -55.71
CA ALA A 923 2.42 37.08 -55.73
C ALA A 923 2.26 38.02 -54.53
N GLY A 924 3.36 38.28 -53.81
CA GLY A 924 3.41 39.20 -52.69
C GLY A 924 3.21 40.65 -53.13
N THR A 925 2.64 41.47 -52.24
CA THR A 925 2.50 42.92 -52.44
C THR A 925 3.55 43.67 -51.59
N GLY A 926 3.96 44.89 -52.00
CA GLY A 926 4.89 45.72 -51.21
C GLY A 926 6.39 45.32 -51.26
N ASN A 927 6.93 45.00 -52.44
CA ASN A 927 8.34 44.62 -52.63
C ASN A 927 9.25 45.86 -52.62
N SER A 928 10.18 45.95 -51.66
CA SER A 928 11.08 47.10 -51.50
C SER A 928 12.50 46.70 -51.06
N GLY A 929 13.45 47.66 -51.06
CA GLY A 929 14.85 47.46 -50.63
C GLY A 929 15.87 47.43 -51.78
N THR A 930 17.00 48.13 -51.59
CA THR A 930 18.12 48.22 -52.57
C THR A 930 19.52 48.16 -51.92
N PRO A 931 19.93 47.02 -51.37
CA PRO A 931 21.22 46.90 -50.70
C PRO A 931 22.42 47.00 -51.67
N THR A 932 23.50 47.66 -51.24
CA THR A 932 24.78 47.71 -51.98
C THR A 932 25.88 46.98 -51.22
N ILE A 933 26.61 46.12 -51.93
CA ILE A 933 27.80 45.42 -51.42
C ILE A 933 29.07 46.10 -51.95
N THR A 934 30.02 46.41 -51.08
CA THR A 934 31.31 47.09 -51.36
C THR A 934 32.47 46.09 -51.25
N VAL A 935 33.51 46.16 -52.10
CA VAL A 935 34.61 45.16 -52.17
C VAL A 935 36.00 45.76 -51.83
N THR A 936 36.77 45.14 -50.90
CA THR A 936 38.11 45.58 -50.41
C THR A 936 39.20 44.47 -50.40
N ASP A 937 40.49 44.78 -50.11
CA ASP A 937 41.67 43.85 -50.12
C ASP A 937 42.04 43.24 -48.71
N PRO A 938 42.73 42.06 -48.59
CA PRO A 938 42.98 41.32 -47.32
C PRO A 938 44.13 41.80 -46.37
N PRO A 939 43.99 41.70 -45.03
CA PRO A 939 45.06 41.88 -44.02
C PRO A 939 45.94 40.62 -43.70
N THR A 940 47.01 40.78 -42.90
CA THR A 940 47.95 39.70 -42.44
C THR A 940 47.62 39.23 -41.01
N TRP A 941 47.73 37.94 -40.74
CA TRP A 941 47.34 37.23 -39.51
C TRP A 941 48.46 36.32 -38.99
N TYR A 942 48.68 36.29 -37.68
CA TYR A 942 49.64 35.43 -36.97
C TYR A 942 48.88 34.28 -36.28
N LEU A 943 49.33 33.05 -36.43
CA LEU A 943 48.78 31.86 -35.77
C LEU A 943 49.26 31.86 -34.31
N ASP A 944 48.36 32.16 -33.40
CA ASP A 944 48.42 32.14 -31.94
C ASP A 944 47.16 31.37 -31.50
N ALA A 945 47.24 30.06 -31.66
CA ALA A 945 46.12 29.13 -31.66
C ALA A 945 45.58 28.81 -30.28
N ASP A 946 46.39 29.00 -29.27
CA ASP A 946 46.03 28.86 -27.88
C ASP A 946 45.78 30.20 -27.16
N GLY A 947 46.19 31.31 -27.76
CA GLY A 947 45.86 32.66 -27.31
C GLY A 947 46.77 33.19 -26.20
N ASP A 948 47.97 32.64 -26.04
CA ASP A 948 48.94 33.12 -25.05
C ASP A 948 49.76 34.35 -25.51
N GLY A 949 49.63 34.70 -26.78
CA GLY A 949 50.26 35.87 -27.38
C GLY A 949 51.60 35.60 -28.06
N TYR A 950 52.06 34.35 -28.09
CA TYR A 950 53.17 33.91 -28.93
C TYR A 950 52.64 33.20 -30.20
N TYR A 951 53.44 33.14 -31.27
CA TYR A 951 53.01 32.58 -32.55
C TYR A 951 54.06 31.66 -33.17
N VAL A 952 53.58 30.61 -33.86
CA VAL A 952 54.43 29.69 -34.64
C VAL A 952 54.56 30.11 -36.12
N SER A 953 53.54 30.74 -36.73
CA SER A 953 53.55 31.13 -38.16
C SER A 953 52.56 32.26 -38.53
N SER A 954 52.56 32.77 -39.78
CA SER A 954 51.63 33.84 -40.23
C SER A 954 51.19 33.72 -41.71
N THR A 955 50.03 34.30 -42.06
CA THR A 955 49.41 34.27 -43.42
C THR A 955 48.52 35.49 -43.73
N GLN A 956 48.20 35.77 -45.00
CA GLN A 956 47.30 36.87 -45.42
C GLN A 956 45.91 36.37 -45.80
N ALA A 957 44.86 36.93 -45.20
CA ALA A 957 43.48 36.55 -45.45
C ALA A 957 42.50 37.68 -45.08
N CYS A 958 41.38 37.72 -45.77
CA CYS A 958 40.34 38.74 -45.63
C CYS A 958 39.56 38.67 -44.31
N THR A 959 39.49 37.47 -43.77
CA THR A 959 38.97 37.13 -42.45
C THR A 959 40.04 36.33 -41.75
N SER A 960 39.96 36.22 -40.43
CA SER A 960 40.86 35.36 -39.67
C SER A 960 40.90 33.96 -40.33
N PRO A 961 42.09 33.44 -40.72
CA PRO A 961 42.25 32.15 -41.40
C PRO A 961 41.67 30.95 -40.64
N GLY A 962 41.42 31.12 -39.34
CA GLY A 962 40.80 30.13 -38.49
C GLY A 962 40.82 30.60 -37.04
N ILE A 963 40.18 29.82 -36.17
CA ILE A 963 40.35 29.96 -34.73
C ILE A 963 41.85 29.89 -34.44
N GLY A 964 42.33 30.84 -33.65
CA GLY A 964 43.75 30.90 -33.34
C GLY A 964 44.60 31.82 -34.20
N TYR A 965 44.00 32.68 -35.01
CA TYR A 965 44.77 33.68 -35.75
C TYR A 965 44.47 35.09 -35.21
N SER A 966 45.53 35.80 -34.80
CA SER A 966 45.52 37.14 -34.27
C SER A 966 46.16 38.15 -35.24
N LEU A 967 45.88 39.44 -35.07
CA LEU A 967 46.53 40.52 -35.82
C LEU A 967 47.86 40.97 -35.18
N THR A 968 48.21 40.42 -34.02
CA THR A 968 49.41 40.74 -33.23
C THR A 968 49.91 39.50 -32.49
N GLY A 969 51.23 39.25 -32.43
CA GLY A 969 51.84 38.15 -31.66
C GLY A 969 53.37 38.28 -31.55
N LEU A 970 53.98 37.61 -30.57
CA LEU A 970 55.43 37.50 -30.34
C LEU A 970 56.00 36.16 -30.83
N PRO A 971 57.22 36.08 -31.39
CA PRO A 971 57.76 34.82 -31.89
C PRO A 971 58.32 33.93 -30.77
N GLY A 972 58.32 32.60 -30.96
CA GLY A 972 59.05 31.66 -30.10
C GLY A 972 58.19 30.59 -29.42
N ASP A 973 56.90 30.54 -29.73
CA ASP A 973 56.00 29.49 -29.25
C ASP A 973 56.45 28.09 -29.73
N CYS A 974 56.46 27.13 -28.79
CA CYS A 974 56.78 25.74 -29.06
C CYS A 974 55.54 24.83 -29.08
N ASN A 975 54.35 25.29 -28.66
CA ASN A 975 53.11 24.52 -28.72
C ASN A 975 51.85 25.36 -28.94
N ASP A 976 51.60 25.68 -30.21
CA ASP A 976 50.45 26.47 -30.67
C ASP A 976 49.11 25.68 -30.70
N ASN A 977 48.89 24.74 -29.77
CA ASN A 977 47.69 23.89 -29.73
C ASN A 977 46.57 24.54 -28.91
N PRO A 978 45.38 24.80 -29.49
CA PRO A 978 44.27 25.47 -28.79
C PRO A 978 43.80 24.78 -27.51
N ILE A 979 44.12 23.49 -27.35
CA ILE A 979 43.82 22.70 -26.17
C ILE A 979 45.14 22.42 -25.43
N GLY A 980 45.41 23.22 -24.40
CA GLY A 980 46.55 23.04 -23.49
C GLY A 980 47.83 23.77 -23.90
N GLY A 981 47.93 24.34 -25.10
CA GLY A 981 49.12 25.03 -25.60
C GLY A 981 49.44 26.35 -24.88
N ALA A 982 48.41 27.09 -24.39
CA ALA A 982 48.58 28.45 -23.87
C ALA A 982 49.45 28.56 -22.60
N ALA A 983 49.73 27.41 -21.96
CA ALA A 983 50.62 27.31 -20.82
C ALA A 983 52.06 26.95 -21.22
N ILE A 984 52.31 26.71 -22.51
CA ILE A 984 53.56 26.19 -23.07
C ILE A 984 54.15 27.23 -24.03
N ASN A 985 54.84 28.21 -23.46
CA ASN A 985 55.47 29.31 -24.20
C ASN A 985 56.70 29.85 -23.46
N PRO A 986 57.57 30.61 -24.14
CA PRO A 986 58.80 31.16 -23.55
C PRO A 986 58.64 32.01 -22.27
N GLY A 987 57.41 32.42 -21.92
CA GLY A 987 57.09 33.18 -20.71
C GLY A 987 56.41 32.37 -19.60
N ALA A 988 56.14 31.08 -19.82
CA ALA A 988 55.46 30.23 -18.86
C ALA A 988 56.37 29.77 -17.71
N THR A 989 55.75 29.31 -16.63
CA THR A 989 56.43 28.66 -15.49
C THR A 989 56.26 27.16 -15.65
N GLU A 990 57.32 26.38 -15.42
CA GLU A 990 57.24 24.91 -15.49
C GLU A 990 56.16 24.35 -14.56
N VAL A 991 55.48 23.34 -15.07
CA VAL A 991 54.45 22.52 -14.44
C VAL A 991 54.87 21.09 -14.66
N CYS A 992 54.84 20.30 -13.60
CA CYS A 992 55.26 18.90 -13.63
C CYS A 992 54.30 18.06 -14.49
N ASP A 993 54.52 18.02 -15.80
CA ASP A 993 53.61 17.40 -16.78
C ASP A 993 54.33 16.75 -17.97
N GLY A 994 55.67 16.67 -17.95
CA GLY A 994 56.46 15.95 -18.94
C GLY A 994 56.68 16.79 -20.19
N ILE A 995 56.28 18.05 -20.14
CA ILE A 995 56.36 19.01 -21.23
C ILE A 995 57.23 20.17 -20.77
N ASP A 996 58.15 20.59 -21.63
CA ASP A 996 58.90 21.83 -21.46
C ASP A 996 57.95 23.02 -21.62
N ASN A 997 57.31 23.46 -20.53
CA ASN A 997 56.27 24.49 -20.61
C ASN A 997 56.86 25.86 -20.93
N ASN A 998 58.08 26.16 -20.53
CA ASN A 998 58.71 27.45 -20.79
C ASN A 998 59.55 27.47 -22.07
N CYS A 999 59.51 26.39 -22.87
CA CYS A 999 60.22 26.23 -24.13
C CYS A 999 61.74 26.49 -24.05
N ASN A 1000 62.39 26.22 -22.90
CA ASN A 1000 63.83 26.47 -22.72
C ASN A 1000 64.72 25.27 -23.06
N GLY A 1001 64.14 24.10 -23.34
CA GLY A 1001 64.80 22.85 -23.66
C GLY A 1001 65.10 21.94 -22.46
N GLN A 1002 64.53 22.23 -21.29
CA GLN A 1002 64.50 21.36 -20.11
C GLN A 1002 63.04 21.00 -19.81
N THR A 1003 62.81 19.83 -19.23
CA THR A 1003 61.47 19.32 -18.96
C THR A 1003 61.33 19.19 -17.45
N ASP A 1004 60.29 19.81 -16.88
CA ASP A 1004 59.92 19.75 -15.47
C ASP A 1004 61.05 20.12 -14.49
N GLU A 1005 61.85 21.14 -14.79
CA GLU A 1005 62.94 21.52 -13.87
C GLU A 1005 62.43 22.08 -12.54
N GLY A 1006 62.96 21.57 -11.43
CA GLY A 1006 62.67 22.06 -10.08
C GLY A 1006 61.57 21.31 -9.32
N PHE A 1007 61.04 20.21 -9.87
CA PHE A 1007 60.15 19.28 -9.19
C PHE A 1007 60.93 18.14 -8.50
N THR A 1008 60.26 17.39 -7.62
CA THR A 1008 60.85 16.24 -6.93
C THR A 1008 61.01 15.06 -7.90
N ASP A 1009 62.09 14.32 -7.66
CA ASP A 1009 62.55 13.16 -8.42
C ASP A 1009 63.02 12.16 -7.34
N THR A 1010 62.13 11.24 -6.99
CA THR A 1010 62.13 10.41 -5.79
C THR A 1010 63.13 9.27 -5.92
N ASP A 1011 63.26 8.69 -7.11
CA ASP A 1011 64.24 7.64 -7.41
C ASP A 1011 65.56 8.18 -8.03
N SER A 1012 65.57 9.47 -8.41
CA SER A 1012 66.71 10.19 -8.98
C SER A 1012 67.13 9.76 -10.39
N ASP A 1013 66.20 9.30 -11.23
CA ASP A 1013 66.47 8.91 -12.61
C ASP A 1013 66.50 10.08 -13.64
N ALA A 1014 66.21 11.30 -13.14
CA ALA A 1014 66.08 12.55 -13.88
C ALA A 1014 64.76 12.74 -14.65
N ILE A 1015 63.74 11.95 -14.34
CA ILE A 1015 62.34 12.18 -14.63
C ILE A 1015 61.68 12.66 -13.33
N ALA A 1016 60.78 13.64 -13.38
CA ALA A 1016 60.12 14.13 -12.17
C ALA A 1016 58.95 13.21 -11.78
N ASP A 1017 58.67 13.04 -10.48
CA ASP A 1017 57.62 12.16 -9.90
C ASP A 1017 56.19 12.38 -10.45
N CYS A 1018 55.98 13.44 -11.21
CA CYS A 1018 54.68 13.75 -11.79
C CYS A 1018 54.45 13.08 -13.15
N VAL A 1019 55.54 12.66 -13.79
CA VAL A 1019 55.58 12.13 -15.15
C VAL A 1019 56.48 10.92 -15.30
N ASP A 1020 57.21 10.58 -14.26
CA ASP A 1020 57.62 9.21 -14.10
C ASP A 1020 56.36 8.35 -13.95
N THR A 1021 56.48 7.12 -14.44
CA THR A 1021 55.41 6.14 -14.39
C THR A 1021 55.66 5.09 -13.32
N ASP A 1022 56.76 5.20 -12.58
CA ASP A 1022 57.24 4.32 -11.52
C ASP A 1022 58.13 5.17 -10.59
N ASP A 1023 57.53 6.13 -9.87
CA ASP A 1023 58.25 7.23 -9.20
C ASP A 1023 59.29 6.78 -8.15
N ASP A 1024 59.21 5.53 -7.69
CA ASP A 1024 60.11 4.95 -6.69
C ASP A 1024 61.01 3.82 -7.24
N ALA A 1025 60.84 3.50 -8.53
CA ALA A 1025 61.55 2.51 -9.32
C ALA A 1025 61.60 1.10 -8.72
N ASP A 1026 60.51 0.63 -8.14
CA ASP A 1026 60.39 -0.76 -7.71
C ASP A 1026 59.98 -1.73 -8.83
N GLY A 1027 59.68 -1.19 -10.01
CA GLY A 1027 59.37 -1.93 -11.23
C GLY A 1027 57.88 -2.13 -11.45
N THR A 1028 57.03 -1.47 -10.65
CA THR A 1028 55.58 -1.49 -10.79
C THR A 1028 55.10 -0.10 -11.15
N PRO A 1029 54.36 0.07 -12.27
CA PRO A 1029 53.94 1.41 -12.65
C PRO A 1029 52.95 2.02 -11.65
N ASP A 1030 52.99 3.33 -11.38
CA ASP A 1030 52.19 4.03 -10.36
C ASP A 1030 50.67 3.78 -10.44
N VAL A 1031 50.18 3.47 -11.65
CA VAL A 1031 48.77 3.15 -11.91
C VAL A 1031 48.35 1.78 -11.38
N ASP A 1032 49.31 0.86 -11.30
CA ASP A 1032 49.17 -0.49 -10.75
C ASP A 1032 49.81 -0.58 -9.35
N ASP A 1033 50.60 0.43 -8.98
CA ASP A 1033 51.22 0.62 -7.69
C ASP A 1033 50.24 1.21 -6.68
N CYS A 1034 50.17 0.59 -5.51
CA CYS A 1034 49.31 1.03 -4.43
C CYS A 1034 49.97 2.05 -3.49
N ALA A 1035 51.29 2.21 -3.55
CA ALA A 1035 52.08 3.24 -2.88
C ALA A 1035 53.20 3.78 -3.81
N PRO A 1036 52.84 4.56 -4.84
CA PRO A 1036 53.75 5.02 -5.91
C PRO A 1036 55.04 5.74 -5.50
N LEU A 1037 55.22 6.14 -4.24
CA LEU A 1037 56.39 6.90 -3.76
C LEU A 1037 57.21 6.12 -2.71
N ASP A 1038 56.94 4.83 -2.54
CA ASP A 1038 57.55 3.97 -1.52
C ASP A 1038 57.85 2.58 -2.10
N ASN A 1039 59.07 2.43 -2.64
CA ASN A 1039 59.57 1.23 -3.32
C ASN A 1039 59.60 -0.07 -2.50
N SER A 1040 59.08 -0.02 -1.27
CA SER A 1040 58.84 -1.16 -0.43
C SER A 1040 57.41 -1.71 -0.54
N LYS A 1041 56.51 -1.08 -1.32
CA LYS A 1041 55.11 -1.47 -1.45
C LYS A 1041 54.53 -1.17 -2.85
N TRP A 1042 54.13 -2.22 -3.59
CA TRP A 1042 53.72 -2.06 -5.00
C TRP A 1042 52.48 -2.81 -5.45
N ARG A 1043 51.81 -3.55 -4.57
CA ARG A 1043 50.67 -4.38 -4.96
C ARG A 1043 49.57 -4.39 -3.92
N ASN A 1044 48.33 -4.42 -4.39
CA ASN A 1044 47.15 -4.61 -3.54
C ASN A 1044 46.86 -6.09 -3.30
N GLY A 1045 46.49 -6.42 -2.06
CA GLY A 1045 46.05 -7.75 -1.67
C GLY A 1045 44.87 -7.68 -0.71
N ASN A 1046 43.89 -8.57 -0.88
CA ASN A 1046 42.82 -8.77 0.09
C ASN A 1046 43.30 -9.77 1.15
N PHE A 1047 43.63 -9.26 2.33
CA PHE A 1047 44.12 -10.06 3.44
C PHE A 1047 43.06 -10.23 4.51
N TYR A 1048 43.14 -11.35 5.21
CA TYR A 1048 42.46 -11.54 6.48
C TYR A 1048 43.18 -10.72 7.55
N THR A 1049 42.44 -9.97 8.35
CA THR A 1049 42.97 -9.34 9.57
C THR A 1049 43.27 -10.44 10.58
N ASP A 1050 44.54 -10.51 11.00
CA ASP A 1050 45.14 -11.52 11.88
C ASP A 1050 46.15 -10.77 12.77
N ALA A 1051 45.61 -9.90 13.64
CA ALA A 1051 46.36 -8.82 14.26
C ALA A 1051 47.43 -9.31 15.27
N ASP A 1052 47.27 -10.50 15.82
CA ASP A 1052 48.24 -11.15 16.70
C ASP A 1052 49.09 -12.24 16.02
N GLY A 1053 48.75 -12.64 14.78
CA GLY A 1053 49.56 -13.48 13.91
C GLY A 1053 49.46 -14.99 14.21
N ASP A 1054 48.35 -15.44 14.80
CA ASP A 1054 48.10 -16.86 15.09
C ASP A 1054 47.49 -17.65 13.91
N GLY A 1055 47.04 -16.94 12.87
CA GLY A 1055 46.52 -17.51 11.64
C GLY A 1055 45.00 -17.73 11.61
N TYR A 1056 44.26 -17.22 12.59
CA TYR A 1056 42.80 -17.08 12.53
C TYR A 1056 42.42 -15.63 12.21
N ASN A 1057 41.16 -15.38 11.85
CA ASN A 1057 40.74 -14.07 11.38
C ASN A 1057 39.44 -13.56 11.99
N ARG A 1058 39.32 -12.23 12.04
CA ARG A 1058 38.11 -11.53 12.41
C ARG A 1058 36.93 -11.79 11.45
N THR A 1059 35.72 -11.92 12.02
CA THR A 1059 34.44 -12.01 11.29
C THR A 1059 33.51 -10.83 11.54
N ASP A 1060 32.54 -10.64 10.64
CA ASP A 1060 31.45 -9.67 10.83
C ASP A 1060 30.38 -10.19 11.81
N ILE A 1061 29.37 -9.37 12.13
CA ILE A 1061 28.27 -9.74 13.04
C ILE A 1061 27.43 -10.94 12.55
N TYR A 1062 27.62 -11.37 11.30
CA TYR A 1062 26.95 -12.51 10.68
C TYR A 1062 27.86 -13.75 10.55
N GLY A 1063 29.10 -13.70 11.05
CA GLY A 1063 30.06 -14.80 11.01
C GLY A 1063 30.75 -14.98 9.66
N ASN A 1064 30.74 -13.96 8.79
CA ASN A 1064 31.49 -14.00 7.52
C ASN A 1064 32.90 -13.44 7.73
N ASP A 1065 33.87 -14.02 7.04
CA ASP A 1065 35.25 -13.52 7.02
C ASP A 1065 35.33 -12.07 6.54
N ILE A 1066 36.02 -11.23 7.31
CA ILE A 1066 36.36 -9.87 6.91
C ILE A 1066 37.71 -9.92 6.17
N LYS A 1067 37.75 -9.34 4.97
CA LYS A 1067 38.98 -9.10 4.22
C LYS A 1067 39.19 -7.61 4.03
N GLU A 1068 40.41 -7.15 4.28
CA GLU A 1068 40.84 -5.78 4.04
C GLU A 1068 41.79 -5.73 2.84
N GLU A 1069 41.57 -4.76 1.96
CA GLU A 1069 42.46 -4.48 0.84
C GLU A 1069 43.64 -3.64 1.34
N ILE A 1070 44.86 -4.13 1.18
CA ILE A 1070 46.07 -3.51 1.71
C ILE A 1070 47.12 -3.40 0.62
N CYS A 1071 47.77 -2.25 0.59
CA CYS A 1071 48.96 -2.02 -0.18
C CYS A 1071 50.20 -2.61 0.51
N TYR A 1072 50.92 -3.50 -0.17
CA TYR A 1072 52.09 -4.18 0.38
C TYR A 1072 53.12 -4.50 -0.70
N GLY A 1073 54.36 -4.80 -0.28
CA GLY A 1073 55.45 -5.18 -1.19
C GLY A 1073 55.80 -6.66 -1.13
N ALA A 1074 57.09 -6.96 -0.97
CA ALA A 1074 57.60 -8.34 -0.99
C ALA A 1074 57.02 -9.21 0.13
N THR A 1075 56.72 -8.60 1.28
CA THR A 1075 56.22 -9.27 2.48
C THR A 1075 54.83 -8.76 2.85
N ILE A 1076 53.97 -9.68 3.30
CA ILE A 1076 52.64 -9.33 3.86
C ILE A 1076 52.86 -8.47 5.12
N PRO A 1077 52.10 -7.37 5.31
CA PRO A 1077 52.22 -6.54 6.50
C PRO A 1077 51.87 -7.32 7.78
N THR A 1078 52.58 -7.03 8.87
CA THR A 1078 52.29 -7.62 10.18
C THR A 1078 50.85 -7.32 10.61
N GLY A 1079 50.14 -8.32 11.12
CA GLY A 1079 48.73 -8.20 11.50
C GLY A 1079 47.75 -8.68 10.41
N TYR A 1080 48.27 -9.26 9.32
CA TYR A 1080 47.48 -9.69 8.18
C TYR A 1080 47.99 -11.00 7.57
N SER A 1081 47.09 -11.80 7.00
CA SER A 1081 47.42 -13.11 6.41
C SER A 1081 46.67 -13.37 5.10
N LEU A 1082 47.29 -14.14 4.19
CA LEU A 1082 46.69 -14.60 2.92
C LEU A 1082 45.71 -15.76 3.10
N THR A 1083 45.85 -16.49 4.20
CA THR A 1083 45.12 -17.72 4.48
C THR A 1083 44.66 -17.68 5.92
N THR A 1084 43.43 -18.10 6.15
CA THR A 1084 42.89 -18.24 7.51
C THR A 1084 42.59 -19.70 7.83
N ASN A 1085 42.76 -20.06 9.09
CA ASN A 1085 42.27 -21.31 9.67
C ASN A 1085 40.81 -21.22 10.16
N GLY A 1086 40.19 -20.05 10.07
CA GLY A 1086 38.77 -19.79 10.37
C GLY A 1086 38.54 -18.56 11.26
N PRO A 1087 37.28 -18.34 11.69
CA PRO A 1087 36.90 -17.25 12.59
C PRO A 1087 37.55 -17.38 13.97
N GLU A 1088 38.07 -16.29 14.51
CA GLU A 1088 38.50 -16.21 15.92
C GLU A 1088 37.51 -15.46 16.81
N CYS A 1089 37.71 -15.60 18.13
CA CYS A 1089 36.95 -14.86 19.13
C CYS A 1089 37.70 -13.65 19.73
N ASN A 1090 39.03 -13.52 19.56
CA ASN A 1090 39.78 -12.35 20.01
C ASN A 1090 41.07 -12.03 19.20
N ASP A 1091 40.91 -11.17 18.19
CA ASP A 1091 41.92 -10.66 17.23
C ASP A 1091 42.99 -9.73 17.85
N ASN A 1092 43.29 -9.88 19.13
CA ASN A 1092 44.40 -9.17 19.78
C ASN A 1092 45.19 -10.07 20.74
N ASP A 1093 44.88 -11.36 20.79
CA ASP A 1093 45.48 -12.32 21.70
C ASP A 1093 45.64 -13.71 21.05
N ALA A 1094 46.86 -13.98 20.58
CA ALA A 1094 47.23 -15.23 19.91
C ALA A 1094 47.07 -16.50 20.76
N SER A 1095 46.65 -16.38 22.03
CA SER A 1095 46.29 -17.50 22.88
C SER A 1095 44.79 -17.82 22.89
N ILE A 1096 43.97 -17.06 22.15
CA ILE A 1096 42.51 -17.18 22.12
C ILE A 1096 42.04 -17.38 20.66
N ASN A 1097 42.09 -18.62 20.20
CA ASN A 1097 41.70 -19.00 18.84
C ASN A 1097 41.24 -20.46 18.77
N PRO A 1098 40.50 -20.87 17.72
CA PRO A 1098 40.00 -22.25 17.57
C PRO A 1098 41.00 -23.39 17.61
N GLY A 1099 42.31 -23.10 17.49
CA GLY A 1099 43.39 -24.07 17.61
C GLY A 1099 44.10 -24.06 18.96
N ALA A 1100 43.74 -23.14 19.85
CA ALA A 1100 44.36 -22.98 21.16
C ALA A 1100 43.99 -24.16 22.06
N THR A 1101 44.88 -24.45 23.00
CA THR A 1101 44.59 -25.39 24.09
C THR A 1101 44.03 -24.58 25.25
N GLU A 1102 42.91 -25.02 25.81
CA GLU A 1102 42.33 -24.43 27.01
C GLU A 1102 43.37 -24.23 28.11
N VAL A 1103 43.41 -23.02 28.64
CA VAL A 1103 44.22 -22.60 29.78
C VAL A 1103 43.26 -22.17 30.85
N CYS A 1104 43.49 -22.59 32.09
CA CYS A 1104 42.50 -22.34 33.12
C CYS A 1104 42.56 -20.93 33.69
N ASP A 1105 41.93 -20.00 32.98
CA ASP A 1105 41.92 -18.58 33.26
C ASP A 1105 40.52 -17.95 33.18
N GLY A 1106 39.49 -18.77 32.90
CA GLY A 1106 38.10 -18.33 32.79
C GLY A 1106 37.75 -17.72 31.43
N ILE A 1107 38.62 -17.90 30.43
CA ILE A 1107 38.41 -17.50 29.04
C ILE A 1107 38.20 -18.77 28.20
N ASP A 1108 37.32 -18.71 27.22
CA ASP A 1108 37.21 -19.74 26.17
C ASP A 1108 38.39 -19.54 25.21
N ASN A 1109 39.53 -20.20 25.48
CA ASN A 1109 40.74 -20.00 24.68
C ASN A 1109 40.58 -20.61 23.29
N ASN A 1110 39.81 -21.68 23.14
CA ASN A 1110 39.64 -22.39 21.87
C ASN A 1110 38.37 -22.03 21.09
N CYS A 1111 37.67 -20.98 21.51
CA CYS A 1111 36.48 -20.43 20.85
C CYS A 1111 35.41 -21.50 20.49
N ASP A 1112 35.31 -22.60 21.24
CA ASP A 1112 34.33 -23.66 20.97
C ASP A 1112 32.97 -23.41 21.64
N GLY A 1113 32.88 -22.33 22.44
CA GLY A 1113 31.71 -21.94 23.21
C GLY A 1113 31.67 -22.52 24.62
N GLN A 1114 32.71 -23.26 25.03
CA GLN A 1114 32.91 -23.74 26.40
C GLN A 1114 34.12 -23.03 27.02
N VAL A 1115 34.08 -22.82 28.33
CA VAL A 1115 35.16 -22.15 29.07
C VAL A 1115 35.87 -23.21 29.91
N ASP A 1116 37.20 -23.29 29.78
CA ASP A 1116 38.11 -24.14 30.56
C ASP A 1116 37.77 -25.66 30.51
N GLU A 1117 37.38 -26.20 29.36
CA GLU A 1117 37.16 -27.64 29.22
C GLU A 1117 38.48 -28.44 29.18
N GLY A 1118 38.39 -29.76 29.39
CA GLY A 1118 39.59 -30.62 29.48
C GLY A 1118 40.32 -30.61 30.84
N PHE A 1119 40.06 -29.66 31.73
CA PHE A 1119 40.54 -29.70 33.12
C PHE A 1119 39.67 -30.62 34.01
N PRO A 1120 40.23 -31.31 35.02
CA PRO A 1120 39.43 -32.18 35.88
C PRO A 1120 38.35 -31.38 36.62
N LEU A 1121 37.10 -31.84 36.51
CA LEU A 1121 35.98 -31.32 37.28
C LEU A 1121 36.15 -31.79 38.72
N ILE A 1122 36.52 -30.87 39.61
CA ILE A 1122 36.69 -31.15 41.03
C ILE A 1122 35.39 -30.77 41.73
N THR A 1123 34.84 -31.71 42.49
CA THR A 1123 33.72 -31.43 43.38
C THR A 1123 34.28 -30.83 44.66
N TYR A 1124 33.91 -29.58 44.93
CA TYR A 1124 34.11 -28.91 46.19
C TYR A 1124 32.81 -28.92 47.00
N TYR A 1125 32.91 -28.74 48.31
CA TYR A 1125 31.80 -28.72 49.25
C TYR A 1125 31.89 -27.44 50.05
N PHE A 1126 30.79 -26.71 50.21
CA PHE A 1126 30.81 -25.48 51.01
C PHE A 1126 31.25 -25.79 52.45
N ASP A 1127 32.12 -24.93 52.97
CA ASP A 1127 32.61 -24.86 54.34
C ASP A 1127 32.04 -23.55 54.90
N VAL A 1128 30.81 -23.63 55.42
CA VAL A 1128 30.00 -22.45 55.74
C VAL A 1128 30.45 -21.79 57.04
N ASP A 1129 31.05 -22.54 57.97
CA ASP A 1129 31.53 -22.04 59.26
C ASP A 1129 33.05 -21.80 59.32
N GLY A 1130 33.80 -22.26 58.31
CA GLY A 1130 35.20 -21.94 58.07
C GLY A 1130 36.21 -22.83 58.79
N ASP A 1131 35.85 -24.07 59.14
CA ASP A 1131 36.70 -25.00 59.89
C ASP A 1131 37.59 -25.92 59.03
N GLY A 1132 37.39 -25.90 57.70
CA GLY A 1132 38.15 -26.69 56.73
C GLY A 1132 37.49 -28.02 56.31
N TYR A 1133 36.29 -28.33 56.80
CA TYR A 1133 35.46 -29.44 56.37
C TYR A 1133 34.21 -28.93 55.64
N GLY A 1134 33.72 -29.72 54.69
CA GLY A 1134 32.61 -29.28 53.83
C GLY A 1134 31.43 -30.22 53.89
N SER A 1135 30.24 -29.69 53.67
CA SER A 1135 28.99 -30.48 53.69
C SER A 1135 28.71 -31.20 52.38
N ALA A 1136 28.27 -32.46 52.47
CA ALA A 1136 27.80 -33.23 51.31
C ALA A 1136 26.54 -32.66 50.63
N ASN A 1137 25.85 -31.68 51.25
CA ASN A 1137 24.53 -31.21 50.82
C ASN A 1137 24.54 -30.21 49.65
N ASN A 1138 25.66 -29.53 49.40
CA ASN A 1138 25.82 -28.59 48.28
C ASN A 1138 27.19 -28.75 47.61
N PRO A 1139 27.40 -29.84 46.86
CA PRO A 1139 28.60 -29.97 46.04
C PRO A 1139 28.61 -28.90 44.94
N VAL A 1140 29.64 -28.08 44.91
CA VAL A 1140 29.93 -27.18 43.80
C VAL A 1140 31.01 -27.81 42.96
N GLN A 1141 30.69 -28.05 41.70
CA GLN A 1141 31.69 -28.51 40.74
C GLN A 1141 32.34 -27.30 40.11
N ALA A 1142 33.65 -27.20 40.24
CA ALA A 1142 34.43 -26.17 39.58
C ALA A 1142 35.65 -26.80 38.92
N ARG A 1143 36.11 -26.18 37.84
CA ARG A 1143 37.35 -26.53 37.19
C ARG A 1143 38.41 -25.52 37.65
N CYS A 1144 39.58 -26.04 38.00
CA CYS A 1144 40.84 -25.32 38.29
C CYS A 1144 40.91 -24.40 39.50
N PHE A 1145 39.89 -23.59 39.76
CA PHE A 1145 39.84 -22.72 40.93
C PHE A 1145 38.85 -23.27 41.94
N GLN A 1146 39.28 -23.37 43.19
CA GLN A 1146 38.42 -23.67 44.33
C GLN A 1146 37.48 -22.49 44.57
N PRO A 1147 36.14 -22.68 44.47
CA PRO A 1147 35.19 -21.62 44.80
C PRO A 1147 35.39 -21.12 46.23
N GLN A 1148 35.16 -19.82 46.47
CA GLN A 1148 35.32 -19.26 47.81
C GLN A 1148 34.44 -19.98 48.83
N ASN A 1149 34.98 -20.19 50.03
CA ASN A 1149 34.32 -20.87 51.16
C ASN A 1149 33.88 -22.31 50.84
N THR A 1150 34.70 -23.03 50.07
CA THR A 1150 34.50 -24.46 49.82
C THR A 1150 35.77 -25.23 50.16
N VAL A 1151 35.69 -26.55 50.33
CA VAL A 1151 36.82 -27.48 50.53
C VAL A 1151 36.60 -28.77 49.73
N ILE A 1152 37.63 -29.60 49.59
CA ILE A 1152 37.59 -30.82 48.73
C ILE A 1152 36.95 -32.04 49.40
N ASN A 1153 36.69 -31.98 50.71
CA ASN A 1153 36.14 -33.09 51.49
C ASN A 1153 34.68 -32.80 51.84
N ASN A 1154 33.87 -33.85 51.98
CA ASN A 1154 32.45 -33.78 52.30
C ASN A 1154 32.14 -34.34 53.70
N LEU A 1155 33.10 -34.21 54.62
CA LEU A 1155 33.10 -34.97 55.86
C LEU A 1155 32.46 -34.22 57.02
N ASP A 1156 31.95 -33.01 56.78
CA ASP A 1156 31.32 -32.19 57.80
C ASP A 1156 29.95 -32.75 58.17
N CYS A 1157 29.76 -33.07 59.46
CA CYS A 1157 28.50 -33.54 60.00
C CYS A 1157 27.57 -32.41 60.49
N ASP A 1158 28.07 -31.19 60.68
CA ASP A 1158 27.30 -29.98 61.01
C ASP A 1158 27.96 -28.69 60.48
N ASP A 1159 27.73 -28.42 59.19
CA ASP A 1159 28.21 -27.27 58.38
C ASP A 1159 27.68 -25.89 58.82
N GLN A 1160 27.30 -25.73 60.07
CA GLN A 1160 26.98 -24.43 60.68
C GLN A 1160 27.74 -24.24 61.99
N ASN A 1161 28.59 -25.18 62.39
CA ASN A 1161 29.27 -25.22 63.66
C ASN A 1161 30.72 -25.72 63.52
N ALA A 1162 31.66 -24.77 63.44
CA ALA A 1162 33.10 -24.99 63.30
C ALA A 1162 33.80 -25.78 64.44
N SER A 1163 33.03 -26.28 65.42
CA SER A 1163 33.48 -27.17 66.50
C SER A 1163 33.00 -28.61 66.33
N VAL A 1164 32.33 -28.93 65.21
CA VAL A 1164 31.73 -30.23 64.92
C VAL A 1164 32.21 -30.71 63.56
N HIS A 1165 33.36 -31.37 63.54
CA HIS A 1165 34.01 -31.82 62.32
C HIS A 1165 34.96 -32.98 62.62
N PRO A 1166 35.35 -33.78 61.60
CA PRO A 1166 36.30 -34.87 61.79
C PRO A 1166 37.59 -34.45 62.51
N GLY A 1167 37.87 -35.10 63.63
CA GLY A 1167 39.05 -34.83 64.45
C GLY A 1167 38.95 -33.59 65.36
N ALA A 1168 37.77 -32.98 65.51
CA ALA A 1168 37.53 -32.00 66.57
C ALA A 1168 37.66 -32.65 67.96
N PRO A 1169 38.01 -31.90 69.02
CA PRO A 1169 38.00 -32.44 70.37
C PRO A 1169 36.58 -32.63 70.88
N GLU A 1170 36.23 -33.84 71.31
CA GLU A 1170 34.98 -34.13 72.02
C GLU A 1170 34.72 -33.20 73.21
N LEU A 1171 33.56 -32.53 73.19
CA LEU A 1171 33.09 -31.66 74.26
C LEU A 1171 31.96 -32.35 75.03
N CYS A 1172 31.86 -32.11 76.34
CA CYS A 1172 30.76 -32.65 77.14
C CYS A 1172 29.46 -31.85 76.96
N ASP A 1173 29.02 -31.63 75.73
CA ASP A 1173 27.82 -30.85 75.36
C ASP A 1173 26.68 -31.70 74.77
N GLY A 1174 26.96 -32.97 74.48
CA GLY A 1174 25.98 -33.94 73.95
C GLY A 1174 25.83 -33.92 72.43
N LEU A 1175 26.72 -33.22 71.73
CA LEU A 1175 26.95 -33.35 70.30
C LEU A 1175 28.08 -34.35 70.05
N ASP A 1176 28.08 -34.97 68.88
CA ASP A 1176 29.20 -35.78 68.36
C ASP A 1176 30.13 -34.79 67.66
N ASN A 1177 31.15 -34.28 68.35
CA ASN A 1177 31.99 -33.20 67.84
C ASN A 1177 32.98 -33.70 66.79
N ASP A 1178 33.48 -34.93 66.91
CA ASP A 1178 34.47 -35.49 65.99
C ASP A 1178 33.88 -36.31 64.84
N CYS A 1179 32.55 -36.38 64.76
CA CYS A 1179 31.77 -37.08 63.74
C CYS A 1179 32.10 -38.59 63.66
N ASP A 1180 32.55 -39.23 64.75
CA ASP A 1180 32.90 -40.66 64.79
C ASP A 1180 31.75 -41.58 65.23
N GLY A 1181 30.61 -41.00 65.62
CA GLY A 1181 29.39 -41.70 66.04
C GLY A 1181 29.35 -42.10 67.52
N GLY A 1182 30.10 -41.38 68.37
CA GLY A 1182 30.31 -41.61 69.82
C GLY A 1182 29.14 -41.40 70.78
#